data_AF-A0A671QQC4-F1
#
_entry.id   AF-A0A671QQC4-F1
#
_cell.length_a   1.000
_cell.length_b   1.000
_cell.length_c   1.000
_cell.angle_alpha   90.00
_cell.angle_beta   90.00
_cell.angle_gamma   90.00
#
_symmetry.space_group_name_H-M   'P 1'
#
loop_
_entity.id
_entity.type
_entity.pdbx_description
1 polymer ?
#
loop_
_entity_poly.entity_id
_entity_poly.type
_entity_poly.pdbx_seq_one_letter_code
_entity_poly.pdbx_strand_id
1 'polypeptide(L)'
;MEQEVFSPLLEDFLLSPLVCWVKTVSPLGSDGSPLSEFMTLVDGVYLNDIMTEINPKSSVQRAHRKVHNDPTLRIQNLSILVQQIKSCYQVSSALYLSSLSLCVSQCNRKEEYIDRIQTLDFDMQAAIAAHIQESPGESSMRRTESVQHLSVELADAKARIRRLRQELEEKTEQLLDCRQELEHMETEVKRLQQENLQLLCDARSLRAYRDELDALREKAVRVDKLESEVTRYKEKLHDIEFYRTRVEELKEDYQVLLETKSMLEDQLESFRARSDKHHELEKENLQLKNKVHDMEMERDMDRKRLEELLEENLMLAVAQKQSMDESLHLGWELEQLSKTTPELTEVPQKSLGHEVNELTSSQLLKLEKENQMLLKSVEELKASGESGAHLRLEKHNQKLSQQLEQLQAELAADRESLRSAESLSADLLKEKAQLEKTLETLQQNSDRQVKGLEQENDHLNQTIASLRQRSQVSAEARVKDIEKENRVLHESIKETSSKLNKMVFERKQLRKDLEHYKEKGERAEELEMEVHRLEREKENLQKRLAALAITCGKVEVLGLNKEGLLGDEESSDDSSFFLCENMAEKLGGFKRVLRELYKLIYKRINYMNGCNYMNLHECWSHNVTCITVCFLFVRFKLLECKLESTLKSSLEIKAEKIAALEARLQESSNLNQQLRQELKTVKKNYEALRQRQEEECSAQSSPARGREDTQSKWEKQSQEATRELLKVKDRLIEVERNNATLHAEKQALRTQLKQLESQSGNLQAQILALQRQTASLQENNTTLQTQNANLQVENSTLNSRSAALMSQNAQLQTQQSGTESERDVAIREKEELRTVYDLLLHDHEKLSALHERQASEYEDLIGKHGELKSGHKSLELQYNQLLKQKTELEQLERDLTAEREKMISDSKSHQDTATQYQRLSEEHHMLSSTHQQLLKDNELLQTDHKTLKSQLNTARLEQTRLEAEFSKLKEQYQQLDITSAKLTNQCELLSQLKGNLEEENRHLLDQIQTLMLQNRTLLEQTMESKDLFHVEQRQYIDKLNELRRQKEKLEEKIMDQYKFYDPSPPRR
;
A
#
# COMPACT_ATOMS: atom_id res chain seq x y z
N MET A 1 -12.43 -45.89 55.19
CA MET A 1 -12.06 -47.04 56.04
C MET A 1 -10.78 -46.64 56.75
N GLU A 2 -10.91 -45.97 57.90
CA GLU A 2 -9.79 -45.59 58.79
C GLU A 2 -10.29 -45.72 60.24
N GLN A 3 -10.38 -46.96 60.69
CA GLN A 3 -10.50 -47.35 62.10
C GLN A 3 -9.38 -48.38 62.38
N GLU A 4 -9.15 -48.69 63.65
CA GLU A 4 -8.16 -49.70 64.09
C GLU A 4 -6.66 -49.32 64.01
N VAL A 5 -6.30 -48.02 64.13
CA VAL A 5 -4.92 -47.59 64.45
C VAL A 5 -4.87 -46.62 65.65
N PHE A 6 -5.41 -47.06 66.78
CA PHE A 6 -5.17 -46.50 68.12
C PHE A 6 -4.85 -47.68 69.07
N SER A 7 -3.74 -48.39 68.84
CA SER A 7 -2.41 -48.09 69.42
C SER A 7 -2.33 -48.46 70.91
N PRO A 8 -1.54 -49.51 71.29
CA PRO A 8 -1.42 -49.99 72.67
C PRO A 8 -1.06 -48.93 73.72
N LEU A 9 -0.37 -47.85 73.32
CA LEU A 9 -0.07 -46.72 74.21
C LEU A 9 -1.33 -46.12 74.88
N LEU A 10 -2.50 -46.23 74.25
CA LEU A 10 -3.76 -45.77 74.84
C LEU A 10 -4.22 -46.67 76.00
N GLU A 11 -4.05 -47.99 75.85
CA GLU A 11 -4.36 -48.97 76.89
C GLU A 11 -3.32 -48.90 78.01
N ASP A 12 -2.02 -48.83 77.68
CA ASP A 12 -0.93 -48.59 78.64
C ASP A 12 -1.16 -47.31 79.46
N PHE A 13 -1.62 -46.23 78.83
CA PHE A 13 -1.95 -44.97 79.52
C PHE A 13 -3.17 -45.13 80.45
N LEU A 14 -4.22 -45.83 80.00
CA LEU A 14 -5.44 -46.05 80.78
C LEU A 14 -5.29 -47.10 81.90
N LEU A 15 -4.22 -47.88 81.86
CA LEU A 15 -3.73 -48.80 82.90
C LEU A 15 -2.67 -48.17 83.81
N SER A 16 -2.20 -46.96 83.53
CA SER A 16 -1.16 -46.31 84.32
C SER A 16 -1.63 -46.07 85.78
N PRO A 17 -0.77 -46.23 86.81
CA PRO A 17 -1.22 -46.24 88.21
C PRO A 17 -1.98 -44.98 88.64
N LEU A 18 -1.62 -43.81 88.11
CA LEU A 18 -2.32 -42.55 88.40
C LEU A 18 -3.72 -42.51 87.76
N VAL A 19 -3.89 -43.05 86.56
CA VAL A 19 -5.21 -43.12 85.90
C VAL A 19 -6.09 -44.19 86.55
N CYS A 20 -5.52 -45.34 86.94
CA CYS A 20 -6.23 -46.33 87.75
C CYS A 20 -6.65 -45.78 89.12
N TRP A 21 -5.81 -44.97 89.79
CA TRP A 21 -6.23 -44.27 91.01
C TRP A 21 -7.39 -43.31 90.76
N VAL A 22 -7.33 -42.49 89.70
CA VAL A 22 -8.42 -41.57 89.31
C VAL A 22 -9.73 -42.33 89.00
N LYS A 23 -9.66 -43.55 88.46
CA LYS A 23 -10.81 -44.48 88.29
C LYS A 23 -11.40 -44.97 89.61
N THR A 24 -10.66 -44.98 90.73
CA THR A 24 -11.22 -45.32 92.06
C THR A 24 -12.02 -44.19 92.71
N VAL A 25 -11.84 -42.94 92.25
CA VAL A 25 -12.54 -41.77 92.83
C VAL A 25 -14.00 -41.73 92.35
N SER A 26 -14.22 -41.97 91.05
CA SER A 26 -15.53 -42.15 90.42
C SER A 26 -15.42 -42.93 89.09
N PRO A 27 -16.53 -43.47 88.54
CA PRO A 27 -16.53 -44.13 87.24
C PRO A 27 -16.34 -43.14 86.08
N LEU A 28 -15.57 -43.53 85.06
CA LEU A 28 -15.39 -42.76 83.83
C LEU A 28 -16.33 -43.24 82.71
N GLY A 29 -17.31 -42.41 82.38
CA GLY A 29 -18.24 -42.64 81.26
C GLY A 29 -19.33 -43.69 81.54
N SER A 30 -20.22 -43.88 80.57
CA SER A 30 -21.34 -44.85 80.62
C SER A 30 -21.10 -46.11 79.79
N ASP A 31 -20.27 -46.00 78.73
CA ASP A 31 -20.24 -46.98 77.63
C ASP A 31 -18.94 -47.83 77.61
N GLY A 32 -18.05 -47.67 78.60
CA GLY A 32 -16.94 -48.58 78.87
C GLY A 32 -15.87 -48.75 77.79
N SER A 33 -15.80 -47.86 76.78
CA SER A 33 -14.78 -47.93 75.73
C SER A 33 -13.53 -47.10 76.08
N PRO A 34 -12.30 -47.60 75.83
CA PRO A 34 -11.05 -46.89 76.14
C PRO A 34 -10.99 -45.46 75.57
N LEU A 35 -11.46 -45.29 74.33
CA LEU A 35 -11.51 -43.98 73.68
C LEU A 35 -12.48 -43.01 74.37
N SER A 36 -13.59 -43.50 74.95
CA SER A 36 -14.51 -42.67 75.73
C SER A 36 -13.90 -42.24 77.06
N GLU A 37 -13.28 -43.16 77.81
CA GLU A 37 -12.57 -42.83 79.06
C GLU A 37 -11.49 -41.77 78.84
N PHE A 38 -10.66 -41.95 77.81
CA PHE A 38 -9.61 -41.00 77.45
C PHE A 38 -10.18 -39.63 77.04
N MET A 39 -11.28 -39.60 76.29
CA MET A 39 -11.92 -38.34 75.93
C MET A 39 -12.47 -37.59 77.16
N THR A 40 -13.05 -38.29 78.14
CA THR A 40 -13.51 -37.72 79.42
C THR A 40 -12.37 -37.26 80.33
N LEU A 41 -11.18 -37.89 80.27
CA LEU A 41 -9.98 -37.36 80.93
C LEU A 41 -9.49 -36.06 80.27
N VAL A 42 -9.41 -36.05 78.93
CA VAL A 42 -8.78 -34.96 78.16
C VAL A 42 -9.76 -33.80 77.86
N ASP A 43 -11.05 -33.91 78.17
CA ASP A 43 -11.97 -32.75 78.16
C ASP A 43 -11.73 -31.77 79.34
N GLY A 44 -11.01 -32.24 80.37
CA GLY A 44 -10.63 -31.48 81.56
C GLY A 44 -11.77 -31.19 82.53
N VAL A 45 -13.03 -31.53 82.22
CA VAL A 45 -14.18 -31.33 83.12
C VAL A 45 -14.09 -32.29 84.29
N TYR A 46 -13.90 -33.59 84.01
CA TYR A 46 -13.84 -34.65 85.02
C TYR A 46 -12.74 -34.42 86.05
N LEU A 47 -11.53 -34.06 85.60
CA LEU A 47 -10.39 -33.78 86.48
C LEU A 47 -10.57 -32.49 87.32
N ASN A 48 -11.23 -31.46 86.79
CA ASN A 48 -11.56 -30.26 87.59
C ASN A 48 -12.64 -30.53 88.64
N ASP A 49 -13.64 -31.36 88.34
CA ASP A 49 -14.65 -31.76 89.34
C ASP A 49 -14.00 -32.58 90.47
N ILE A 50 -13.09 -33.52 90.17
CA ILE A 50 -12.28 -34.23 91.20
C ILE A 50 -11.40 -33.27 92.00
N MET A 51 -10.69 -32.34 91.34
CA MET A 51 -9.84 -31.36 92.04
C MET A 51 -10.67 -30.46 92.98
N THR A 52 -11.92 -30.17 92.62
CA THR A 52 -12.89 -29.45 93.46
C THR A 52 -13.35 -30.29 94.66
N GLU A 53 -13.46 -31.61 94.54
CA GLU A 53 -13.75 -32.52 95.67
C GLU A 53 -12.55 -32.70 96.61
N ILE A 54 -11.32 -32.64 96.09
CA ILE A 54 -10.07 -32.66 96.88
C ILE A 54 -9.86 -31.33 97.62
N ASN A 55 -10.17 -30.18 97.00
CA ASN A 55 -10.05 -28.84 97.61
C ASN A 55 -11.30 -27.96 97.37
N PRO A 56 -12.40 -28.15 98.13
CA PRO A 56 -13.63 -27.37 97.99
C PRO A 56 -13.53 -25.90 98.44
N LYS A 57 -12.32 -25.39 98.73
CA LYS A 57 -12.06 -23.99 99.12
C LYS A 57 -11.33 -23.17 98.06
N SER A 58 -10.92 -23.76 96.92
CA SER A 58 -10.23 -23.02 95.87
C SER A 58 -11.18 -22.09 95.10
N SER A 59 -10.98 -20.78 95.20
CA SER A 59 -11.80 -19.75 94.51
C SER A 59 -11.39 -19.53 93.04
N VAL A 60 -11.30 -20.61 92.27
CA VAL A 60 -10.86 -20.60 90.86
C VAL A 60 -12.07 -20.73 89.91
N GLN A 61 -11.94 -20.30 88.66
CA GLN A 61 -13.00 -20.37 87.65
C GLN A 61 -13.54 -21.79 87.47
N ARG A 62 -14.85 -21.88 87.21
CA ARG A 62 -15.59 -23.14 87.07
C ARG A 62 -15.41 -23.70 85.65
N ALA A 63 -15.04 -24.96 85.52
CA ALA A 63 -14.77 -25.60 84.22
C ALA A 63 -15.99 -25.59 83.28
N HIS A 64 -15.73 -25.50 81.97
CA HIS A 64 -16.76 -25.44 80.94
C HIS A 64 -17.35 -26.82 80.67
N ARG A 65 -18.57 -27.08 81.16
CA ARG A 65 -19.24 -28.41 81.12
C ARG A 65 -19.81 -28.85 79.76
N LYS A 66 -19.69 -28.04 78.71
CA LYS A 66 -20.17 -28.36 77.35
C LYS A 66 -19.06 -28.13 76.31
N VAL A 67 -18.05 -28.98 76.37
CA VAL A 67 -16.81 -28.84 75.58
C VAL A 67 -17.01 -29.22 74.11
N HIS A 68 -17.90 -30.18 73.82
CA HIS A 68 -18.25 -30.61 72.45
C HIS A 68 -17.06 -30.85 71.50
N ASN A 69 -15.95 -31.38 72.03
CA ASN A 69 -14.67 -31.60 71.33
C ASN A 69 -13.94 -30.35 70.79
N ASP A 70 -14.31 -29.13 71.18
CA ASP A 70 -13.54 -27.91 70.85
C ASP A 70 -12.17 -27.94 71.57
N PRO A 71 -11.03 -27.98 70.83
CA PRO A 71 -9.70 -28.05 71.44
C PRO A 71 -9.37 -26.79 72.26
N THR A 72 -9.94 -25.63 71.91
CA THR A 72 -9.75 -24.36 72.63
C THR A 72 -10.31 -24.44 74.04
N LEU A 73 -11.52 -25.00 74.18
CA LEU A 73 -12.18 -25.20 75.47
C LEU A 73 -11.50 -26.29 76.30
N ARG A 74 -10.96 -27.35 75.67
CA ARG A 74 -10.13 -28.35 76.35
C ARG A 74 -8.87 -27.72 76.95
N ILE A 75 -8.13 -26.93 76.17
CA ILE A 75 -6.92 -26.24 76.62
C ILE A 75 -7.25 -25.26 77.75
N GLN A 76 -8.39 -24.56 77.70
CA GLN A 76 -8.85 -23.70 78.81
C GLN A 76 -9.19 -24.50 80.07
N ASN A 77 -9.97 -25.60 79.97
CA ASN A 77 -10.27 -26.47 81.12
C ASN A 77 -8.99 -27.05 81.75
N LEU A 78 -8.04 -27.51 80.95
CA LEU A 78 -6.76 -28.04 81.41
C LEU A 78 -5.86 -26.94 82.01
N SER A 79 -5.94 -25.71 81.50
CA SER A 79 -5.26 -24.55 82.11
C SER A 79 -5.84 -24.18 83.47
N ILE A 80 -7.18 -24.22 83.62
CA ILE A 80 -7.87 -24.06 84.91
C ILE A 80 -7.43 -25.16 85.89
N LEU A 81 -7.37 -26.42 85.45
CA LEU A 81 -6.90 -27.54 86.27
C LEU A 81 -5.46 -27.33 86.75
N VAL A 82 -4.54 -26.99 85.84
CA VAL A 82 -3.15 -26.70 86.18
C VAL A 82 -3.04 -25.48 87.12
N GLN A 83 -3.96 -24.50 87.02
CA GLN A 83 -4.01 -23.36 87.94
C GLN A 83 -4.57 -23.74 89.31
N GLN A 84 -5.56 -24.64 89.41
CA GLN A 84 -6.05 -25.19 90.68
C GLN A 84 -4.97 -26.03 91.39
N ILE A 85 -4.29 -26.92 90.65
CA ILE A 85 -3.17 -27.71 91.16
C ILE A 85 -2.04 -26.79 91.62
N LYS A 86 -1.61 -25.81 90.79
CA LYS A 86 -0.60 -24.82 91.19
C LYS A 86 -1.04 -24.00 92.40
N SER A 87 -2.31 -23.62 92.53
CA SER A 87 -2.82 -22.93 93.72
C SER A 87 -2.67 -23.79 94.98
N CYS A 88 -2.99 -25.09 94.89
CA CYS A 88 -2.81 -26.04 95.99
C CYS A 88 -1.35 -26.12 96.48
N TYR A 89 -0.38 -26.13 95.56
CA TYR A 89 1.05 -26.13 95.92
C TYR A 89 1.62 -24.74 96.27
N GLN A 90 1.12 -23.65 95.67
CA GLN A 90 1.61 -22.29 95.93
C GLN A 90 1.21 -21.77 97.31
N VAL A 91 0.00 -22.11 97.79
CA VAL A 91 -0.40 -21.83 99.19
C VAL A 91 0.55 -22.50 100.19
N SER A 92 1.14 -23.65 99.83
CA SER A 92 2.16 -24.34 100.63
C SER A 92 3.60 -23.86 100.43
N SER A 93 3.87 -23.02 99.42
CA SER A 93 5.25 -22.64 99.04
C SER A 93 5.76 -21.33 99.67
N ALA A 94 4.88 -20.56 100.34
CA ALA A 94 5.22 -19.23 100.87
C ALA A 94 5.84 -19.23 102.29
N LEU A 95 5.97 -20.39 102.94
CA LEU A 95 6.48 -20.52 104.31
C LEU A 95 7.56 -21.61 104.41
N TYR A 96 8.78 -21.25 103.99
CA TYR A 96 9.98 -22.09 104.15
C TYR A 96 10.48 -22.12 105.62
N LEU A 97 9.67 -22.68 106.53
CA LEU A 97 10.11 -23.27 107.81
C LEU A 97 8.92 -23.98 108.49
N SER A 98 9.09 -25.27 108.80
CA SER A 98 8.07 -26.23 109.28
C SER A 98 7.04 -26.70 108.24
N SER A 99 6.34 -27.79 108.58
CA SER A 99 5.00 -28.14 108.06
C SER A 99 4.85 -28.89 106.72
N LEU A 100 5.53 -30.03 106.55
CA LEU A 100 4.99 -31.12 105.70
C LEU A 100 3.60 -31.61 106.18
N SER A 101 3.31 -31.41 107.48
CA SER A 101 2.05 -31.78 108.15
C SER A 101 0.82 -30.95 107.74
N LEU A 102 1.00 -29.71 107.27
CA LEU A 102 -0.13 -28.78 107.09
C LEU A 102 -0.84 -28.89 105.73
N CYS A 103 -0.14 -29.32 104.68
CA CYS A 103 -0.77 -29.61 103.39
C CYS A 103 -1.70 -30.84 103.51
N VAL A 104 -1.26 -31.85 104.26
CA VAL A 104 -2.04 -33.06 104.59
C VAL A 104 -3.23 -32.75 105.51
N SER A 105 -3.18 -31.68 106.31
CA SER A 105 -4.24 -31.34 107.27
C SER A 105 -5.38 -30.47 106.72
N GLN A 106 -5.39 -30.11 105.42
CA GLN A 106 -6.52 -29.41 104.80
C GLN A 106 -7.36 -30.28 103.85
N CYS A 107 -6.87 -31.48 103.48
CA CYS A 107 -7.65 -32.44 102.72
C CYS A 107 -8.51 -33.29 103.68
N ASN A 108 -9.76 -32.87 103.91
CA ASN A 108 -10.69 -33.47 104.87
C ASN A 108 -11.05 -34.96 104.61
N ARG A 109 -10.55 -35.56 103.53
CA ARG A 109 -10.81 -36.95 103.09
C ARG A 109 -9.54 -37.78 102.86
N LYS A 110 -8.36 -37.32 103.30
CA LYS A 110 -7.07 -38.00 103.06
C LYS A 110 -7.10 -39.52 103.37
N GLU A 111 -7.80 -39.94 104.43
CA GLU A 111 -7.87 -41.33 104.87
C GLU A 111 -8.78 -42.17 103.94
N GLU A 112 -9.88 -41.60 103.45
CA GLU A 112 -10.75 -42.22 102.44
C GLU A 112 -9.99 -42.48 101.11
N TYR A 113 -9.10 -41.57 100.71
CA TYR A 113 -8.27 -41.76 99.51
C TYR A 113 -7.12 -42.77 99.73
N ILE A 114 -6.59 -42.89 100.94
CA ILE A 114 -5.56 -43.87 101.30
C ILE A 114 -6.17 -45.30 101.35
N ASP A 115 -7.37 -45.45 101.90
CA ASP A 115 -8.09 -46.73 101.87
C ASP A 115 -8.43 -47.15 100.43
N ARG A 116 -8.84 -46.21 99.55
CA ARG A 116 -9.03 -46.50 98.13
C ARG A 116 -7.74 -46.95 97.44
N ILE A 117 -6.57 -46.36 97.77
CA ILE A 117 -5.27 -46.86 97.27
C ILE A 117 -4.99 -48.29 97.76
N GLN A 118 -5.34 -48.63 99.01
CA GLN A 118 -5.21 -50.00 99.54
C GLN A 118 -6.14 -51.04 98.85
N THR A 119 -7.15 -50.60 98.08
CA THR A 119 -7.98 -51.50 97.25
C THR A 119 -7.43 -51.77 95.84
N LEU A 120 -6.35 -51.09 95.44
CA LEU A 120 -5.65 -51.37 94.19
C LEU A 120 -4.74 -52.60 94.30
N ASP A 121 -4.27 -53.10 93.17
CA ASP A 121 -3.33 -54.19 93.03
C ASP A 121 -1.91 -53.82 93.50
N PHE A 122 -1.13 -54.82 93.95
CA PHE A 122 0.10 -54.61 94.72
C PHE A 122 1.18 -53.82 93.96
N ASP A 123 1.33 -54.05 92.65
CA ASP A 123 2.30 -53.33 91.82
C ASP A 123 1.89 -51.86 91.60
N MET A 124 0.59 -51.58 91.52
CA MET A 124 0.04 -50.22 91.45
C MET A 124 0.16 -49.50 92.80
N GLN A 125 -0.07 -50.20 93.92
CA GLN A 125 0.23 -49.67 95.26
C GLN A 125 1.70 -49.29 95.40
N ALA A 126 2.62 -50.16 94.95
CA ALA A 126 4.06 -49.91 94.98
C ALA A 126 4.46 -48.71 94.09
N ALA A 127 3.89 -48.59 92.89
CA ALA A 127 4.17 -47.49 91.98
C ALA A 127 3.63 -46.13 92.49
N ILE A 128 2.43 -46.11 93.08
CA ILE A 128 1.84 -44.92 93.71
C ILE A 128 2.63 -44.54 94.97
N ALA A 129 3.02 -45.51 95.80
CA ALA A 129 3.87 -45.27 96.97
C ALA A 129 5.23 -44.69 96.58
N ALA A 130 5.86 -45.20 95.51
CA ALA A 130 7.12 -44.65 94.99
C ALA A 130 6.97 -43.18 94.54
N HIS A 131 5.87 -42.83 93.86
CA HIS A 131 5.56 -41.44 93.50
C HIS A 131 5.28 -40.51 94.71
N ILE A 132 4.97 -41.08 95.88
CA ILE A 132 4.76 -40.34 97.14
C ILE A 132 6.05 -40.26 97.98
N GLN A 133 7.01 -41.16 97.78
CA GLN A 133 8.22 -41.32 98.63
C GLN A 133 9.51 -40.67 98.10
N GLU A 134 9.48 -39.83 97.04
CA GLU A 134 10.67 -39.06 96.61
C GLU A 134 11.02 -37.88 97.55
N SER A 135 11.39 -38.21 98.79
CA SER A 135 12.07 -37.31 99.73
C SER A 135 12.98 -38.15 100.65
N PRO A 136 14.31 -37.97 100.60
CA PRO A 136 15.24 -38.96 101.14
C PRO A 136 15.50 -38.82 102.65
N GLY A 137 15.48 -39.95 103.35
CA GLY A 137 16.15 -40.07 104.64
C GLY A 137 15.92 -41.39 105.35
N GLU A 138 17.01 -42.10 105.69
CA GLU A 138 17.01 -42.92 106.90
C GLU A 138 18.41 -43.12 107.52
N SER A 139 18.38 -43.49 108.80
CA SER A 139 19.45 -43.78 109.76
C SER A 139 20.20 -45.12 109.49
N SER A 140 21.34 -45.48 110.10
CA SER A 140 22.32 -44.83 111.02
C SER A 140 23.56 -45.74 111.23
N MET A 141 24.67 -45.18 111.73
CA MET A 141 25.76 -45.87 112.45
C MET A 141 26.70 -46.87 111.71
N ARG A 142 27.63 -46.29 110.93
CA ARG A 142 29.06 -46.35 111.31
C ARG A 142 29.59 -44.92 111.38
N ARG A 143 29.96 -44.44 112.58
CA ARG A 143 30.23 -43.01 112.83
C ARG A 143 31.64 -42.60 112.40
N THR A 144 31.85 -41.28 112.34
CA THR A 144 33.09 -40.54 111.99
C THR A 144 33.61 -40.65 110.55
N GLU A 145 33.70 -41.84 109.93
CA GLU A 145 34.07 -41.92 108.50
C GLU A 145 32.90 -41.50 107.59
N SER A 146 31.68 -41.94 107.93
CA SER A 146 30.46 -41.64 107.15
C SER A 146 30.15 -40.15 107.01
N VAL A 147 30.59 -39.28 107.93
CA VAL A 147 30.36 -37.83 107.83
C VAL A 147 31.17 -37.23 106.68
N GLN A 148 32.39 -37.72 106.44
CA GLN A 148 33.18 -37.32 105.28
C GLN A 148 32.52 -37.85 104.00
N HIS A 149 32.17 -39.15 103.94
CA HIS A 149 31.48 -39.72 102.78
C HIS A 149 30.15 -39.01 102.45
N LEU A 150 29.25 -38.79 103.41
CA LEU A 150 28.00 -38.03 103.20
C LEU A 150 28.25 -36.58 102.80
N SER A 151 29.32 -35.93 103.29
CA SER A 151 29.67 -34.58 102.84
C SER A 151 30.23 -34.55 101.41
N VAL A 152 30.95 -35.60 101.00
CA VAL A 152 31.43 -35.81 99.62
C VAL A 152 30.26 -36.15 98.70
N GLU A 153 29.36 -37.05 99.08
CA GLU A 153 28.15 -37.39 98.32
C GLU A 153 27.20 -36.19 98.17
N LEU A 154 27.07 -35.36 99.20
CA LEU A 154 26.33 -34.10 99.15
C LEU A 154 27.04 -33.04 98.29
N ALA A 155 28.37 -32.99 98.32
CA ALA A 155 29.16 -32.12 97.44
C ALA A 155 29.06 -32.57 95.98
N ASP A 156 29.10 -33.88 95.72
CA ASP A 156 28.91 -34.50 94.41
C ASP A 156 27.48 -34.33 93.90
N ALA A 157 26.47 -34.48 94.75
CA ALA A 157 25.08 -34.17 94.40
C ALA A 157 24.93 -32.69 94.04
N LYS A 158 25.53 -31.77 94.80
CA LYS A 158 25.57 -30.33 94.47
C LYS A 158 26.40 -30.04 93.21
N ALA A 159 27.45 -30.79 92.93
CA ALA A 159 28.27 -30.66 91.73
C ALA A 159 27.57 -31.25 90.49
N ARG A 160 26.77 -32.32 90.64
CA ARG A 160 25.86 -32.85 89.63
C ARG A 160 24.73 -31.85 89.35
N ILE A 161 24.10 -31.28 90.39
CA ILE A 161 23.08 -30.23 90.22
C ILE A 161 23.66 -28.96 89.56
N ARG A 162 24.90 -28.57 89.87
CA ARG A 162 25.58 -27.46 89.18
C ARG A 162 25.87 -27.78 87.72
N ARG A 163 26.37 -28.99 87.41
CA ARG A 163 26.57 -29.46 86.03
C ARG A 163 25.26 -29.50 85.25
N LEU A 164 24.22 -30.15 85.77
CA LEU A 164 22.90 -30.19 85.15
C LEU A 164 22.24 -28.80 84.97
N ARG A 165 22.55 -27.82 85.83
CA ARG A 165 22.15 -26.42 85.62
C ARG A 165 22.94 -25.74 84.52
N GLN A 166 24.27 -25.90 84.50
CA GLN A 166 25.11 -25.38 83.43
C GLN A 166 24.75 -26.01 82.08
N GLU A 167 24.55 -27.33 82.02
CA GLU A 167 24.07 -28.07 80.85
C GLU A 167 22.68 -27.58 80.42
N LEU A 168 21.77 -27.27 81.36
CA LEU A 168 20.48 -26.66 81.04
C LEU A 168 20.62 -25.22 80.51
N GLU A 169 21.49 -24.41 81.10
CA GLU A 169 21.79 -23.04 80.69
C GLU A 169 22.40 -23.02 79.28
N GLU A 170 23.44 -23.82 79.02
CA GLU A 170 24.04 -24.06 77.69
C GLU A 170 23.02 -24.58 76.67
N LYS A 171 22.07 -25.45 77.08
CA LYS A 171 20.99 -25.91 76.19
C LYS A 171 19.93 -24.85 75.94
N THR A 172 19.66 -23.95 76.89
CA THR A 172 18.76 -22.80 76.65
C THR A 172 19.41 -21.74 75.76
N GLU A 173 20.73 -21.56 75.83
CA GLU A 173 21.50 -20.69 74.93
C GLU A 173 21.50 -21.25 73.50
N GLN A 174 21.84 -22.54 73.34
CA GLN A 174 21.74 -23.23 72.03
C GLN A 174 20.32 -23.20 71.44
N LEU A 175 19.27 -23.31 72.27
CA LEU A 175 17.88 -23.16 71.82
C LEU A 175 17.49 -21.72 71.48
N LEU A 176 18.18 -20.71 72.02
CA LEU A 176 18.00 -19.31 71.66
C LEU A 176 18.70 -18.99 70.33
N ASP A 177 19.91 -19.49 70.13
CA ASP A 177 20.67 -19.35 68.89
C ASP A 177 19.94 -20.02 67.72
N CYS A 178 19.53 -21.29 67.87
CA CYS A 178 18.74 -21.97 66.84
C CYS A 178 17.40 -21.29 66.54
N ARG A 179 16.82 -20.53 67.48
CA ARG A 179 15.63 -19.69 67.21
C ARG A 179 15.97 -18.45 66.41
N GLN A 180 17.07 -17.76 66.73
CA GLN A 180 17.54 -16.61 65.94
C GLN A 180 17.93 -17.03 64.52
N GLU A 181 18.55 -18.20 64.34
CA GLU A 181 18.82 -18.78 63.03
C GLU A 181 17.53 -19.09 62.26
N LEU A 182 16.51 -19.69 62.91
CA LEU A 182 15.21 -19.95 62.29
C LEU A 182 14.47 -18.65 61.91
N GLU A 183 14.46 -17.64 62.79
CA GLU A 183 13.86 -16.32 62.51
C GLU A 183 14.58 -15.61 61.36
N HIS A 184 15.92 -15.69 61.32
CA HIS A 184 16.70 -15.15 60.21
C HIS A 184 16.38 -15.86 58.89
N MET A 185 16.39 -17.20 58.87
CA MET A 185 16.04 -17.99 57.70
C MET A 185 14.59 -17.75 57.24
N GLU A 186 13.64 -17.55 58.18
CA GLU A 186 12.29 -17.11 57.85
C GLU A 186 12.25 -15.74 57.15
N THR A 187 13.04 -14.76 57.61
CA THR A 187 13.10 -13.45 56.95
C THR A 187 13.75 -13.53 55.57
N GLU A 188 14.77 -14.35 55.39
CA GLU A 188 15.45 -14.56 54.11
C GLU A 188 14.55 -15.32 53.11
N VAL A 189 13.80 -16.32 53.56
CA VAL A 189 12.77 -16.97 52.74
C VAL A 189 11.68 -15.99 52.30
N LYS A 190 11.21 -15.10 53.19
CA LYS A 190 10.23 -14.05 52.84
C LYS A 190 10.83 -13.05 51.83
N ARG A 191 12.11 -12.66 51.99
CA ARG A 191 12.84 -11.81 51.04
C ARG A 191 12.95 -12.45 49.66
N LEU A 192 13.38 -13.70 49.58
CA LEU A 192 13.51 -14.48 48.34
C LEU A 192 12.16 -14.73 47.66
N GLN A 193 11.08 -14.92 48.42
CA GLN A 193 9.71 -15.02 47.88
C GLN A 193 9.27 -13.70 47.24
N GLN A 194 9.55 -12.56 47.87
CA GLN A 194 9.24 -11.23 47.32
C GLN A 194 10.08 -10.92 46.07
N GLU A 195 11.37 -11.28 46.08
CA GLU A 195 12.27 -11.16 44.92
C GLU A 195 11.80 -12.02 43.73
N ASN A 196 11.39 -13.27 43.99
CA ASN A 196 10.83 -14.16 42.96
C ASN A 196 9.51 -13.61 42.39
N LEU A 197 8.63 -13.07 43.23
CA LEU A 197 7.40 -12.42 42.78
C LEU A 197 7.69 -11.19 41.89
N GLN A 198 8.69 -10.38 42.24
CA GLN A 198 9.12 -9.25 41.42
C GLN A 198 9.69 -9.71 40.08
N LEU A 199 10.59 -10.69 40.06
CA LEU A 199 11.13 -11.30 38.84
C LEU A 199 10.04 -11.92 37.96
N LEU A 200 8.98 -12.48 38.54
CA LEU A 200 7.81 -12.97 37.79
C LEU A 200 6.98 -11.84 37.18
N CYS A 201 6.88 -10.68 37.83
CA CYS A 201 6.25 -9.48 37.27
C CYS A 201 7.10 -8.88 36.13
N ASP A 202 8.41 -8.79 36.31
CA ASP A 202 9.33 -8.28 35.28
C ASP A 202 9.43 -9.23 34.08
N ALA A 203 9.41 -10.55 34.32
CA ALA A 203 9.27 -11.55 33.26
C ALA A 203 7.89 -11.52 32.57
N ARG A 204 6.87 -10.83 33.10
CA ARG A 204 5.59 -10.59 32.41
C ARG A 204 5.64 -9.30 31.59
N SER A 205 6.18 -8.21 32.13
CA SER A 205 6.33 -6.95 31.39
C SER A 205 7.30 -7.10 30.21
N LEU A 206 8.42 -7.82 30.36
CA LEU A 206 9.33 -8.16 29.26
C LEU A 206 8.68 -9.02 28.15
N ARG A 207 7.66 -9.82 28.47
CA ARG A 207 6.85 -10.51 27.46
C ARG A 207 5.94 -9.54 26.72
N ALA A 208 5.19 -8.69 27.44
CA ALA A 208 4.35 -7.66 26.81
C ALA A 208 5.16 -6.73 25.88
N TYR A 209 6.33 -6.26 26.31
CA TYR A 209 7.21 -5.45 25.45
C TYR A 209 7.77 -6.22 24.25
N ARG A 210 7.98 -7.53 24.37
CA ARG A 210 8.36 -8.37 23.21
C ARG A 210 7.20 -8.52 22.23
N ASP A 211 6.00 -8.76 22.72
CA ASP A 211 4.79 -8.89 21.89
C ASP A 211 4.48 -7.55 21.18
N GLU A 212 4.68 -6.42 21.86
CA GLU A 212 4.63 -5.07 21.26
C GLU A 212 5.71 -4.86 20.19
N LEU A 213 6.97 -5.27 20.46
CA LEU A 213 8.06 -5.17 19.48
C LEU A 213 7.82 -6.04 18.25
N ASP A 214 7.31 -7.26 18.42
CA ASP A 214 6.99 -8.17 17.31
C ASP A 214 5.76 -7.69 16.51
N ALA A 215 4.76 -7.08 17.18
CA ALA A 215 3.67 -6.37 16.50
C ALA A 215 4.12 -5.09 15.77
N LEU A 216 5.12 -4.37 16.29
CA LEU A 216 5.74 -3.21 15.62
C LEU A 216 6.60 -3.63 14.42
N ARG A 217 7.31 -4.76 14.51
CA ARG A 217 8.03 -5.38 13.38
C ARG A 217 7.09 -5.79 12.26
N GLU A 218 5.96 -6.41 12.59
CA GLU A 218 4.96 -6.79 11.57
C GLU A 218 4.34 -5.56 10.89
N LYS A 219 4.09 -4.48 11.65
CA LYS A 219 3.68 -3.17 11.11
C LYS A 219 4.74 -2.55 10.20
N ALA A 220 6.02 -2.60 10.57
CA ALA A 220 7.12 -2.11 9.73
C ALA A 220 7.18 -2.86 8.39
N VAL A 221 7.21 -4.20 8.42
CA VAL A 221 7.18 -5.05 7.21
C VAL A 221 5.92 -4.81 6.36
N ARG A 222 4.81 -4.40 6.96
CA ARG A 222 3.59 -3.99 6.25
C ARG A 222 3.72 -2.61 5.60
N VAL A 223 4.41 -1.66 6.23
CA VAL A 223 4.77 -0.36 5.64
C VAL A 223 5.73 -0.55 4.46
N ASP A 224 6.82 -1.33 4.63
CA ASP A 224 7.79 -1.60 3.56
C ASP A 224 7.13 -2.16 2.29
N LYS A 225 6.13 -3.04 2.45
CA LYS A 225 5.32 -3.58 1.35
C LYS A 225 4.45 -2.51 0.69
N LEU A 226 3.78 -1.68 1.47
CA LEU A 226 2.95 -0.57 0.96
C LEU A 226 3.79 0.49 0.26
N GLU A 227 5.00 0.81 0.75
CA GLU A 227 5.94 1.71 0.07
C GLU A 227 6.45 1.09 -1.25
N SER A 228 6.69 -0.22 -1.27
CA SER A 228 7.02 -0.98 -2.49
C SER A 228 5.87 -1.05 -3.49
N GLU A 229 4.62 -0.99 -3.04
CA GLU A 229 3.44 -0.89 -3.91
C GLU A 229 3.24 0.54 -4.43
N VAL A 230 3.34 1.56 -3.56
CA VAL A 230 3.30 2.99 -3.94
C VAL A 230 4.39 3.32 -4.95
N THR A 231 5.58 2.74 -4.83
CA THR A 231 6.67 2.92 -5.81
C THR A 231 6.29 2.32 -7.17
N ARG A 232 5.77 1.10 -7.21
CA ARG A 232 5.26 0.47 -8.45
C ARG A 232 4.02 1.15 -9.04
N TYR A 233 3.23 1.87 -8.24
CA TYR A 233 2.15 2.72 -8.75
C TYR A 233 2.67 4.07 -9.29
N LYS A 234 3.77 4.60 -8.74
CA LYS A 234 4.47 5.77 -9.32
C LYS A 234 5.11 5.43 -10.66
N GLU A 235 5.80 4.30 -10.76
CA GLU A 235 6.37 3.81 -12.04
C GLU A 235 5.29 3.76 -13.13
N LYS A 236 4.18 3.06 -12.85
CA LYS A 236 3.02 2.99 -13.75
C LYS A 236 2.39 4.35 -14.09
N LEU A 237 2.48 5.34 -13.19
CA LEU A 237 1.99 6.68 -13.47
C LEU A 237 2.91 7.40 -14.47
N HIS A 238 4.24 7.24 -14.35
CA HIS A 238 5.20 7.76 -15.33
C HIS A 238 5.03 7.07 -16.69
N ASP A 239 4.76 5.76 -16.72
CA ASP A 239 4.42 5.03 -17.96
C ASP A 239 3.18 5.65 -18.62
N ILE A 240 2.10 5.88 -17.86
CA ILE A 240 0.85 6.46 -18.35
C ILE A 240 1.05 7.92 -18.82
N GLU A 241 1.88 8.70 -18.14
CA GLU A 241 2.24 10.06 -18.53
C GLU A 241 3.09 10.06 -19.83
N PHE A 242 4.06 9.16 -19.97
CA PHE A 242 4.80 8.96 -21.21
C PHE A 242 3.88 8.59 -22.39
N TYR A 243 3.00 7.59 -22.21
CA TYR A 243 2.05 7.22 -23.25
C TYR A 243 1.03 8.33 -23.55
N ARG A 244 0.65 9.17 -22.57
CA ARG A 244 -0.15 10.37 -22.84
C ARG A 244 0.61 11.32 -23.76
N THR A 245 1.82 11.73 -23.40
CA THR A 245 2.63 12.67 -24.18
C THR A 245 2.82 12.13 -25.59
N ARG A 246 3.16 10.84 -25.74
CA ARG A 246 3.32 10.22 -27.07
C ARG A 246 2.02 10.18 -27.90
N VAL A 247 0.86 10.09 -27.25
CA VAL A 247 -0.46 10.18 -27.89
C VAL A 247 -0.90 11.63 -28.14
N GLU A 248 -0.25 12.62 -27.54
CA GLU A 248 -0.44 14.04 -27.83
C GLU A 248 0.47 14.47 -29.00
N GLU A 249 1.74 14.11 -28.99
CA GLU A 249 2.67 14.20 -30.15
C GLU A 249 2.05 13.61 -31.42
N LEU A 250 1.56 12.36 -31.37
CA LEU A 250 0.97 11.68 -32.53
C LEU A 250 -0.34 12.32 -33.03
N LYS A 251 -1.01 13.17 -32.23
CA LYS A 251 -2.15 13.98 -32.71
C LYS A 251 -1.68 15.25 -33.39
N GLU A 252 -0.61 15.87 -32.91
CA GLU A 252 0.01 17.03 -33.55
C GLU A 252 0.61 16.63 -34.91
N ASP A 253 1.35 15.50 -34.98
CA ASP A 253 1.81 14.88 -36.23
C ASP A 253 0.64 14.63 -37.21
N TYR A 254 -0.46 14.05 -36.72
CA TYR A 254 -1.65 13.76 -37.53
C TYR A 254 -2.39 15.02 -38.00
N GLN A 255 -2.42 16.07 -37.17
CA GLN A 255 -3.00 17.38 -37.51
C GLN A 255 -2.18 18.08 -38.59
N VAL A 256 -0.84 18.11 -38.46
CA VAL A 256 0.07 18.65 -39.49
C VAL A 256 -0.03 17.85 -40.79
N LEU A 257 -0.21 16.52 -40.72
CA LEU A 257 -0.48 15.69 -41.90
C LEU A 257 -1.82 16.02 -42.56
N LEU A 258 -2.84 16.40 -41.79
CA LEU A 258 -4.14 16.85 -42.28
C LEU A 258 -4.09 18.23 -42.94
N GLU A 259 -3.32 19.16 -42.36
CA GLU A 259 -3.11 20.51 -42.90
C GLU A 259 -2.28 20.48 -44.18
N THR A 260 -1.19 19.69 -44.21
CA THR A 260 -0.41 19.48 -45.44
C THR A 260 -1.20 18.75 -46.52
N LYS A 261 -2.07 17.78 -46.15
CA LYS A 261 -3.05 17.18 -47.08
C LYS A 261 -4.00 18.24 -47.67
N SER A 262 -4.60 19.08 -46.84
CA SER A 262 -5.52 20.14 -47.29
C SER A 262 -4.80 21.10 -48.25
N MET A 263 -3.60 21.56 -47.89
CA MET A 263 -2.79 22.42 -48.76
C MET A 263 -2.47 21.77 -50.11
N LEU A 264 -2.19 20.46 -50.15
CA LEU A 264 -1.97 19.73 -51.39
C LEU A 264 -3.24 19.56 -52.22
N GLU A 265 -4.40 19.40 -51.59
CA GLU A 265 -5.71 19.38 -52.26
C GLU A 265 -6.07 20.76 -52.84
N ASP A 266 -5.83 21.85 -52.10
CA ASP A 266 -5.99 23.24 -52.59
C ASP A 266 -5.03 23.55 -53.76
N GLN A 267 -3.78 23.08 -53.68
CA GLN A 267 -2.82 23.20 -54.78
C GLN A 267 -3.28 22.41 -56.02
N LEU A 268 -3.77 21.18 -55.83
CA LEU A 268 -4.30 20.34 -56.93
C LEU A 268 -5.49 21.02 -57.61
N GLU A 269 -6.40 21.61 -56.85
CA GLU A 269 -7.56 22.35 -57.38
C GLU A 269 -7.13 23.64 -58.10
N SER A 270 -6.11 24.34 -57.58
CA SER A 270 -5.45 25.45 -58.28
C SER A 270 -4.79 25.02 -59.60
N PHE A 271 -4.24 23.81 -59.69
CA PHE A 271 -3.72 23.25 -60.95
C PHE A 271 -4.86 22.87 -61.93
N ARG A 272 -5.98 22.32 -61.43
CA ARG A 272 -7.19 22.05 -62.23
C ARG A 272 -7.79 23.33 -62.82
N ALA A 273 -8.07 24.32 -61.99
CA ALA A 273 -8.63 25.60 -62.45
C ALA A 273 -7.72 26.31 -63.50
N ARG A 274 -6.39 26.20 -63.37
CA ARG A 274 -5.44 26.67 -64.39
C ARG A 274 -5.47 25.84 -65.68
N SER A 275 -5.62 24.52 -65.58
CA SER A 275 -5.84 23.63 -66.72
C SER A 275 -7.13 23.97 -67.44
N ASP A 276 -8.23 24.17 -66.72
CA ASP A 276 -9.54 24.47 -67.32
C ASP A 276 -9.53 25.83 -68.04
N LYS A 277 -8.94 26.87 -67.41
CA LYS A 277 -8.73 28.17 -68.07
C LYS A 277 -7.78 28.06 -69.28
N HIS A 278 -6.84 27.12 -69.30
CA HIS A 278 -6.02 26.84 -70.49
C HIS A 278 -6.84 26.22 -71.63
N HIS A 279 -7.68 25.23 -71.35
CA HIS A 279 -8.59 24.63 -72.33
C HIS A 279 -9.62 25.64 -72.88
N GLU A 280 -10.13 26.57 -72.05
CA GLU A 280 -10.94 27.70 -72.50
C GLU A 280 -10.17 28.59 -73.48
N LEU A 281 -8.93 28.97 -73.15
CA LEU A 281 -8.09 29.80 -74.01
C LEU A 281 -7.69 29.08 -75.32
N GLU A 282 -7.47 27.76 -75.31
CA GLU A 282 -7.26 26.99 -76.54
C GLU A 282 -8.52 26.97 -77.42
N LYS A 283 -9.70 26.82 -76.82
CA LYS A 283 -11.00 26.89 -77.51
C LYS A 283 -11.25 28.26 -78.13
N GLU A 284 -10.96 29.34 -77.40
CA GLU A 284 -10.98 30.72 -77.92
C GLU A 284 -9.96 30.90 -79.06
N ASN A 285 -8.74 30.35 -78.92
CA ASN A 285 -7.70 30.42 -79.95
C ASN A 285 -8.08 29.68 -81.24
N LEU A 286 -8.74 28.51 -81.13
CA LEU A 286 -9.31 27.76 -82.24
C LEU A 286 -10.46 28.53 -82.93
N GLN A 287 -11.35 29.15 -82.16
CA GLN A 287 -12.42 30.00 -82.71
C GLN A 287 -11.86 31.21 -83.46
N LEU A 288 -10.81 31.86 -82.93
CA LEU A 288 -10.12 32.97 -83.61
C LEU A 288 -9.39 32.50 -84.88
N LYS A 289 -8.73 31.34 -84.86
CA LYS A 289 -8.10 30.74 -86.06
C LYS A 289 -9.13 30.44 -87.16
N ASN A 290 -10.26 29.85 -86.81
CA ASN A 290 -11.34 29.61 -87.77
C ASN A 290 -11.86 30.93 -88.35
N LYS A 291 -12.12 31.94 -87.51
CA LYS A 291 -12.59 33.24 -87.98
C LYS A 291 -11.56 33.98 -88.85
N VAL A 292 -10.26 33.82 -88.60
CA VAL A 292 -9.21 34.31 -89.52
C VAL A 292 -9.31 33.57 -90.85
N HIS A 293 -9.42 32.24 -90.85
CA HIS A 293 -9.58 31.45 -92.08
C HIS A 293 -10.82 31.84 -92.89
N ASP A 294 -11.95 32.10 -92.23
CA ASP A 294 -13.18 32.60 -92.86
C ASP A 294 -12.94 33.95 -93.55
N MET A 295 -12.31 34.91 -92.86
CA MET A 295 -11.96 36.22 -93.44
C MET A 295 -10.90 36.13 -94.56
N GLU A 296 -10.00 35.14 -94.51
CA GLU A 296 -9.05 34.89 -95.61
C GLU A 296 -9.76 34.32 -96.84
N MET A 297 -10.75 33.45 -96.65
CA MET A 297 -11.61 32.95 -97.72
C MET A 297 -12.48 34.06 -98.33
N GLU A 298 -13.10 34.93 -97.51
CA GLU A 298 -13.82 36.12 -97.99
C GLU A 298 -12.90 37.03 -98.82
N ARG A 299 -11.73 37.40 -98.28
CA ARG A 299 -10.70 38.20 -98.97
C ARG A 299 -10.28 37.59 -100.32
N ASP A 300 -10.15 36.27 -100.39
CA ASP A 300 -9.69 35.58 -101.60
C ASP A 300 -10.85 35.24 -102.56
N MET A 301 -12.12 35.36 -102.14
CA MET A 301 -13.28 35.49 -103.03
C MET A 301 -13.40 36.92 -103.59
N ASP A 302 -13.29 37.94 -102.74
CA ASP A 302 -13.27 39.36 -103.16
C ASP A 302 -12.17 39.63 -104.17
N ARG A 303 -10.97 39.06 -103.97
CA ARG A 303 -9.86 39.17 -104.92
C ARG A 303 -10.23 38.60 -106.29
N LYS A 304 -10.80 37.40 -106.35
CA LYS A 304 -11.26 36.80 -107.61
C LYS A 304 -12.35 37.63 -108.26
N ARG A 305 -13.29 38.17 -107.48
CA ARG A 305 -14.35 39.04 -108.03
C ARG A 305 -13.79 40.36 -108.57
N LEU A 306 -12.70 40.86 -107.98
CA LEU A 306 -11.98 42.05 -108.45
C LEU A 306 -11.14 41.74 -109.71
N GLU A 307 -10.54 40.55 -109.79
CA GLU A 307 -9.90 40.01 -111.00
C GLU A 307 -10.92 39.85 -112.15
N GLU A 308 -12.07 39.22 -111.91
CA GLU A 308 -13.20 39.13 -112.86
C GLU A 308 -13.66 40.51 -113.35
N LEU A 309 -13.84 41.48 -112.44
CA LEU A 309 -14.24 42.84 -112.79
C LEU A 309 -13.16 43.61 -113.57
N LEU A 310 -11.87 43.30 -113.37
CA LEU A 310 -10.78 43.86 -114.18
C LEU A 310 -10.75 43.25 -115.59
N GLU A 311 -11.05 41.95 -115.73
CA GLU A 311 -11.21 41.30 -117.04
C GLU A 311 -12.44 41.83 -117.79
N GLU A 312 -13.60 41.95 -117.12
CA GLU A 312 -14.82 42.58 -117.67
C GLU A 312 -14.53 44.01 -118.15
N ASN A 313 -13.82 44.82 -117.34
CA ASN A 313 -13.48 46.21 -117.68
C ASN A 313 -12.46 46.30 -118.84
N LEU A 314 -11.46 45.41 -118.88
CA LEU A 314 -10.53 45.30 -120.01
C LEU A 314 -11.26 44.93 -121.32
N MET A 315 -12.19 43.98 -121.25
CA MET A 315 -13.01 43.59 -122.40
C MET A 315 -13.94 44.73 -122.86
N LEU A 316 -14.53 45.48 -121.93
CA LEU A 316 -15.31 46.69 -122.25
C LEU A 316 -14.44 47.79 -122.88
N ALA A 317 -13.22 48.01 -122.41
CA ALA A 317 -12.28 48.97 -123.00
C ALA A 317 -11.83 48.55 -124.41
N VAL A 318 -11.64 47.24 -124.65
CA VAL A 318 -11.36 46.70 -126.00
C VAL A 318 -12.57 46.87 -126.92
N ALA A 319 -13.78 46.57 -126.45
CA ALA A 319 -15.01 46.75 -127.23
C ALA A 319 -15.30 48.24 -127.53
N GLN A 320 -15.06 49.14 -126.56
CA GLN A 320 -15.14 50.58 -126.78
C GLN A 320 -14.13 51.04 -127.84
N LYS A 321 -12.88 50.53 -127.79
CA LYS A 321 -11.88 50.85 -128.81
C LYS A 321 -12.30 50.33 -130.18
N GLN A 322 -12.79 49.09 -130.28
CA GLN A 322 -13.29 48.52 -131.54
C GLN A 322 -14.43 49.36 -132.11
N SER A 323 -15.40 49.79 -131.30
CA SER A 323 -16.49 50.67 -131.73
C SER A 323 -16.00 52.07 -132.17
N MET A 324 -14.94 52.60 -131.57
CA MET A 324 -14.27 53.83 -132.02
C MET A 324 -13.54 53.62 -133.35
N ASP A 325 -12.84 52.49 -133.53
CA ASP A 325 -12.15 52.12 -134.77
C ASP A 325 -13.16 51.88 -135.93
N GLU A 326 -14.32 51.25 -135.64
CA GLU A 326 -15.47 51.11 -136.56
C GLU A 326 -16.08 52.48 -136.93
N SER A 327 -16.23 53.38 -135.94
CA SER A 327 -16.73 54.74 -136.18
C SER A 327 -15.79 55.56 -137.07
N LEU A 328 -14.47 55.37 -136.93
CA LEU A 328 -13.46 55.94 -137.82
C LEU A 328 -13.54 55.33 -139.24
N HIS A 329 -13.85 54.04 -139.36
CA HIS A 329 -14.02 53.38 -140.65
C HIS A 329 -15.27 53.89 -141.41
N LEU A 330 -16.41 54.01 -140.72
CA LEU A 330 -17.64 54.61 -141.28
C LEU A 330 -17.44 56.09 -141.66
N GLY A 331 -16.66 56.84 -140.88
CA GLY A 331 -16.25 58.20 -141.24
C GLY A 331 -15.45 58.26 -142.54
N TRP A 332 -14.53 57.30 -142.75
CA TRP A 332 -13.76 57.17 -143.99
C TRP A 332 -14.63 56.79 -145.19
N GLU A 333 -15.59 55.88 -145.03
CA GLU A 333 -16.54 55.51 -146.11
C GLU A 333 -17.41 56.70 -146.55
N LEU A 334 -17.92 57.48 -145.59
CA LEU A 334 -18.65 58.72 -145.88
C LEU A 334 -17.79 59.75 -146.62
N GLU A 335 -16.49 59.83 -146.31
CA GLU A 335 -15.58 60.74 -147.02
C GLU A 335 -15.26 60.27 -148.45
N GLN A 336 -15.25 58.96 -148.73
CA GLN A 336 -15.14 58.44 -150.10
C GLN A 336 -16.37 58.79 -150.95
N LEU A 337 -17.58 58.64 -150.40
CA LEU A 337 -18.83 59.01 -151.06
C LEU A 337 -18.92 60.50 -151.41
N SER A 338 -18.10 61.36 -150.79
CA SER A 338 -18.09 62.81 -151.06
C SER A 338 -17.25 63.26 -152.27
N LYS A 339 -16.44 62.37 -152.89
CA LYS A 339 -15.36 62.75 -153.82
C LYS A 339 -15.51 62.28 -155.28
N THR A 340 -16.67 61.75 -155.65
CA THR A 340 -17.07 61.40 -157.03
C THR A 340 -18.56 61.73 -157.20
N THR A 341 -19.10 62.33 -158.27
CA THR A 341 -18.64 62.49 -159.68
C THR A 341 -19.31 63.73 -160.32
N PRO A 342 -18.69 64.45 -161.28
CA PRO A 342 -19.34 65.53 -162.05
C PRO A 342 -19.67 65.19 -163.52
N GLU A 343 -20.80 65.73 -164.00
CA GLU A 343 -21.14 66.14 -165.40
C GLU A 343 -21.16 65.07 -166.55
N LEU A 344 -22.16 64.99 -167.45
CA LEU A 344 -23.40 65.76 -167.78
C LEU A 344 -24.60 64.75 -168.01
N THR A 345 -25.67 64.85 -168.83
CA THR A 345 -26.14 65.70 -169.97
C THR A 345 -27.68 65.52 -170.19
N GLU A 346 -28.26 66.15 -171.23
CA GLU A 346 -29.58 65.89 -171.90
C GLU A 346 -30.78 65.44 -171.00
N VAL A 347 -31.72 66.29 -170.50
CA VAL A 347 -32.49 67.45 -171.06
C VAL A 347 -33.40 67.02 -172.25
N PRO A 348 -34.71 67.39 -172.37
CA PRO A 348 -35.50 68.42 -171.64
C PRO A 348 -36.96 68.08 -171.14
N GLN A 349 -37.39 68.78 -170.08
CA GLN A 349 -38.77 69.30 -169.81
C GLN A 349 -39.93 68.27 -169.53
N LYS A 350 -40.98 68.59 -168.74
CA LYS A 350 -41.54 69.90 -168.32
C LYS A 350 -42.47 69.82 -167.07
N SER A 351 -42.64 70.98 -166.41
CA SER A 351 -43.83 71.38 -165.60
C SER A 351 -43.98 70.86 -164.15
N LEU A 352 -43.41 71.64 -163.22
CA LEU A 352 -43.46 71.53 -161.75
C LEU A 352 -44.86 71.77 -161.12
N GLY A 353 -45.93 71.39 -161.80
CA GLY A 353 -47.32 71.64 -161.40
C GLY A 353 -48.21 70.39 -161.36
N HIS A 354 -47.75 69.25 -161.87
CA HIS A 354 -48.47 67.98 -161.77
C HIS A 354 -47.91 67.05 -160.69
N GLU A 355 -46.62 67.19 -160.31
CA GLU A 355 -46.02 66.41 -159.21
C GLU A 355 -46.76 66.57 -157.87
N VAL A 356 -47.44 67.70 -157.62
CA VAL A 356 -48.27 67.89 -156.40
C VAL A 356 -49.55 67.04 -156.45
N ASN A 357 -50.12 66.81 -157.63
CA ASN A 357 -51.26 65.92 -157.83
C ASN A 357 -50.85 64.45 -157.97
N GLU A 358 -49.66 64.16 -158.50
CA GLU A 358 -49.11 62.79 -158.53
C GLU A 358 -48.51 62.36 -157.19
N LEU A 359 -47.97 63.27 -156.36
CA LEU A 359 -47.61 62.95 -154.98
C LEU A 359 -48.87 62.66 -154.16
N THR A 360 -49.92 63.48 -154.25
CA THR A 360 -51.18 63.17 -153.55
C THR A 360 -51.88 61.93 -154.12
N SER A 361 -51.81 61.65 -155.42
CA SER A 361 -52.41 60.44 -156.02
C SER A 361 -51.58 59.17 -155.84
N SER A 362 -50.25 59.25 -155.76
CA SER A 362 -49.39 58.11 -155.42
C SER A 362 -49.33 57.86 -153.90
N GLN A 363 -49.53 58.90 -153.08
CA GLN A 363 -49.91 58.75 -151.68
C GLN A 363 -51.30 58.13 -151.56
N LEU A 364 -52.29 58.51 -152.38
CA LEU A 364 -53.60 57.87 -152.39
C LEU A 364 -53.50 56.38 -152.78
N LEU A 365 -52.75 56.04 -153.83
CA LEU A 365 -52.59 54.65 -154.27
C LEU A 365 -51.73 53.81 -153.30
N LYS A 366 -50.79 54.44 -152.58
CA LYS A 366 -50.12 53.82 -151.41
C LYS A 366 -51.12 53.61 -150.27
N LEU A 367 -51.89 54.62 -149.90
CA LEU A 367 -52.91 54.56 -148.85
C LEU A 367 -54.07 53.62 -149.22
N GLU A 368 -54.38 53.37 -150.48
CA GLU A 368 -55.36 52.36 -150.92
C GLU A 368 -54.78 50.95 -150.82
N LYS A 369 -53.51 50.75 -151.20
CA LYS A 369 -52.82 49.47 -150.96
C LYS A 369 -52.62 49.20 -149.47
N GLU A 370 -52.30 50.23 -148.69
CA GLU A 370 -52.20 50.16 -147.23
C GLU A 370 -53.58 49.95 -146.60
N ASN A 371 -54.67 50.56 -147.09
CA ASN A 371 -56.03 50.23 -146.63
C ASN A 371 -56.44 48.81 -147.01
N GLN A 372 -56.07 48.29 -148.18
CA GLN A 372 -56.31 46.88 -148.52
C GLN A 372 -55.48 45.91 -147.67
N MET A 373 -54.26 46.29 -147.30
CA MET A 373 -53.42 45.55 -146.35
C MET A 373 -53.97 45.62 -144.92
N LEU A 374 -54.45 46.80 -144.48
CA LEU A 374 -55.02 47.02 -143.16
C LEU A 374 -56.40 46.36 -143.00
N LEU A 375 -57.23 46.34 -144.05
CA LEU A 375 -58.50 45.59 -144.03
C LEU A 375 -58.24 44.09 -143.86
N LYS A 376 -57.29 43.51 -144.61
CA LYS A 376 -56.85 42.12 -144.40
C LYS A 376 -56.31 41.88 -142.99
N SER A 377 -55.41 42.75 -142.51
CA SER A 377 -54.90 42.68 -141.13
C SER A 377 -56.02 42.75 -140.09
N VAL A 378 -57.07 43.55 -140.31
CA VAL A 378 -58.21 43.68 -139.39
C VAL A 378 -59.14 42.45 -139.45
N GLU A 379 -59.30 41.82 -140.61
CA GLU A 379 -60.03 40.55 -140.75
C GLU A 379 -59.25 39.39 -140.10
N GLU A 380 -57.93 39.32 -140.29
CA GLU A 380 -57.05 38.32 -139.67
C GLU A 380 -56.91 38.50 -138.15
N LEU A 381 -56.88 39.74 -137.64
CA LEU A 381 -56.88 40.04 -136.21
C LEU A 381 -58.23 39.76 -135.54
N LYS A 382 -59.36 39.94 -136.24
CA LYS A 382 -60.68 39.52 -135.73
C LYS A 382 -60.85 37.99 -135.73
N ALA A 383 -60.31 37.29 -136.73
CA ALA A 383 -60.36 35.83 -136.80
C ALA A 383 -59.51 35.13 -135.73
N SER A 384 -58.47 35.79 -135.20
CA SER A 384 -57.51 35.20 -134.24
C SER A 384 -57.72 35.61 -132.77
N GLY A 385 -58.41 36.71 -132.50
CA GLY A 385 -58.50 37.30 -131.14
C GLY A 385 -59.34 36.51 -130.13
N GLU A 386 -60.51 36.00 -130.51
CA GLU A 386 -61.56 35.68 -129.52
C GLU A 386 -61.51 34.26 -128.95
N SER A 387 -60.94 33.28 -129.66
CA SER A 387 -60.87 31.88 -129.20
C SER A 387 -59.62 31.56 -128.37
N GLY A 388 -58.46 32.08 -128.80
CA GLY A 388 -57.14 31.75 -128.22
C GLY A 388 -56.85 32.37 -126.84
N ALA A 389 -57.66 33.32 -126.36
CA ALA A 389 -57.52 33.91 -125.03
C ALA A 389 -58.30 33.11 -123.97
N HIS A 390 -59.55 32.76 -124.28
CA HIS A 390 -60.48 32.13 -123.33
C HIS A 390 -59.96 30.79 -122.81
N LEU A 391 -59.53 29.90 -123.72
CA LEU A 391 -59.00 28.57 -123.37
C LEU A 391 -57.71 28.61 -122.51
N ARG A 392 -56.94 29.71 -122.56
CA ARG A 392 -55.77 29.91 -121.69
C ARG A 392 -56.17 30.34 -120.28
N LEU A 393 -57.14 31.25 -120.16
CA LEU A 393 -57.70 31.65 -118.87
C LEU A 393 -58.41 30.49 -118.17
N GLU A 394 -59.16 29.67 -118.92
CA GLU A 394 -59.87 28.52 -118.40
C GLU A 394 -58.91 27.44 -117.84
N LYS A 395 -57.83 27.12 -118.57
CA LYS A 395 -56.75 26.25 -118.07
C LYS A 395 -55.99 26.85 -116.89
N HIS A 396 -55.86 28.17 -116.80
CA HIS A 396 -55.25 28.84 -115.65
C HIS A 396 -56.15 28.76 -114.42
N ASN A 397 -57.47 28.94 -114.57
CA ASN A 397 -58.45 28.76 -113.50
C ASN A 397 -58.50 27.31 -113.01
N GLN A 398 -58.50 26.31 -113.90
CA GLN A 398 -58.45 24.90 -113.48
C GLN A 398 -57.19 24.57 -112.66
N LYS A 399 -56.03 25.11 -113.03
CA LYS A 399 -54.80 24.97 -112.22
C LYS A 399 -54.90 25.67 -110.88
N LEU A 400 -55.44 26.90 -110.83
CA LEU A 400 -55.68 27.62 -109.57
C LEU A 400 -56.65 26.87 -108.66
N SER A 401 -57.72 26.27 -109.20
CA SER A 401 -58.64 25.42 -108.44
C SER A 401 -57.96 24.19 -107.86
N GLN A 402 -57.14 23.48 -108.66
CA GLN A 402 -56.38 22.32 -108.18
C GLN A 402 -55.36 22.71 -107.10
N GLN A 403 -54.67 23.84 -107.25
CA GLN A 403 -53.76 24.36 -106.23
C GLN A 403 -54.49 24.78 -104.95
N LEU A 404 -55.68 25.39 -105.06
CA LEU A 404 -56.52 25.71 -103.90
C LEU A 404 -57.02 24.44 -103.18
N GLU A 405 -57.37 23.40 -103.92
CA GLU A 405 -57.84 22.11 -103.37
C GLU A 405 -56.68 21.35 -102.68
N GLN A 406 -55.49 21.36 -103.27
CA GLN A 406 -54.25 20.84 -102.64
C GLN A 406 -53.91 21.60 -101.36
N LEU A 407 -53.85 22.95 -101.41
CA LEU A 407 -53.59 23.78 -100.23
C LEU A 407 -54.67 23.61 -99.15
N GLN A 408 -55.93 23.36 -99.51
CA GLN A 408 -56.98 23.05 -98.54
C GLN A 408 -56.80 21.68 -97.87
N ALA A 409 -56.31 20.67 -98.61
CA ALA A 409 -55.99 19.36 -98.05
C ALA A 409 -54.75 19.40 -97.14
N GLU A 410 -53.70 20.12 -97.53
CA GLU A 410 -52.49 20.35 -96.71
C GLU A 410 -52.85 21.08 -95.41
N LEU A 411 -53.59 22.19 -95.51
CA LEU A 411 -54.03 22.99 -94.34
C LEU A 411 -55.06 22.21 -93.47
N ALA A 412 -55.73 21.18 -94.00
CA ALA A 412 -56.52 20.24 -93.19
C ALA A 412 -55.63 19.24 -92.44
N ALA A 413 -54.63 18.65 -93.11
CA ALA A 413 -53.66 17.74 -92.48
C ALA A 413 -52.84 18.44 -91.38
N ASP A 414 -52.39 19.68 -91.62
CA ASP A 414 -51.70 20.50 -90.62
C ASP A 414 -52.58 20.80 -89.40
N ARG A 415 -53.90 20.98 -89.58
CA ARG A 415 -54.85 21.16 -88.47
C ARG A 415 -55.04 19.89 -87.65
N GLU A 416 -55.02 18.72 -88.26
CA GLU A 416 -55.11 17.45 -87.53
C GLU A 416 -53.78 17.12 -86.82
N SER A 417 -52.65 17.38 -87.48
CA SER A 417 -51.31 17.33 -86.88
C SER A 417 -51.21 18.24 -85.65
N LEU A 418 -51.61 19.51 -85.78
CA LEU A 418 -51.64 20.48 -84.68
C LEU A 418 -52.53 20.01 -83.52
N ARG A 419 -53.75 19.53 -83.79
CA ARG A 419 -54.65 18.98 -82.76
C ARG A 419 -54.05 17.77 -82.04
N SER A 420 -53.32 16.92 -82.75
CA SER A 420 -52.64 15.77 -82.12
C SER A 420 -51.50 16.22 -81.19
N ALA A 421 -50.73 17.24 -81.59
CA ALA A 421 -49.69 17.85 -80.77
C ALA A 421 -50.27 18.63 -79.57
N GLU A 422 -51.39 19.33 -79.74
CA GLU A 422 -52.15 19.98 -78.66
C GLU A 422 -52.64 18.96 -77.63
N SER A 423 -53.19 17.81 -78.08
CA SER A 423 -53.62 16.74 -77.17
C SER A 423 -52.44 16.13 -76.40
N LEU A 424 -51.34 15.81 -77.09
CA LEU A 424 -50.13 15.26 -76.45
C LEU A 424 -49.52 16.25 -75.45
N SER A 425 -49.49 17.54 -75.79
CA SER A 425 -49.06 18.62 -74.89
C SER A 425 -49.97 18.71 -73.66
N ALA A 426 -51.29 18.62 -73.84
CA ALA A 426 -52.25 18.64 -72.74
C ALA A 426 -52.11 17.42 -71.81
N ASP A 427 -51.74 16.24 -72.32
CA ASP A 427 -51.49 15.05 -71.50
C ASP A 427 -50.12 15.09 -70.79
N LEU A 428 -49.06 15.56 -71.46
CA LEU A 428 -47.76 15.81 -70.84
C LEU A 428 -47.84 16.87 -69.73
N LEU A 429 -48.70 17.88 -69.87
CA LEU A 429 -48.97 18.86 -68.81
C LEU A 429 -49.70 18.24 -67.59
N LYS A 430 -50.58 17.26 -67.80
CA LYS A 430 -51.21 16.50 -66.68
C LYS A 430 -50.20 15.61 -65.97
N GLU A 431 -49.36 14.90 -66.73
CA GLU A 431 -48.30 14.05 -66.18
C GLU A 431 -47.29 14.89 -65.39
N LYS A 432 -46.82 16.02 -65.95
CA LYS A 432 -45.97 16.99 -65.25
C LYS A 432 -46.60 17.45 -63.93
N ALA A 433 -47.86 17.88 -63.94
CA ALA A 433 -48.54 18.33 -62.73
C ALA A 433 -48.73 17.22 -61.68
N GLN A 434 -48.86 15.96 -62.10
CA GLN A 434 -48.87 14.81 -61.20
C GLN A 434 -47.48 14.55 -60.61
N LEU A 435 -46.42 14.59 -61.43
CA LEU A 435 -45.04 14.42 -60.97
C LEU A 435 -44.62 15.53 -60.00
N GLU A 436 -44.90 16.79 -60.31
CA GLU A 436 -44.69 17.94 -59.41
C GLU A 436 -45.38 17.73 -58.06
N LYS A 437 -46.63 17.26 -58.06
CA LYS A 437 -47.36 16.93 -56.83
C LYS A 437 -46.74 15.75 -56.07
N THR A 438 -46.24 14.71 -56.75
CA THR A 438 -45.55 13.61 -56.06
C THR A 438 -44.24 14.08 -55.42
N LEU A 439 -43.45 14.89 -56.12
CA LEU A 439 -42.22 15.50 -55.61
C LEU A 439 -42.52 16.37 -54.38
N GLU A 440 -43.57 17.20 -54.41
CA GLU A 440 -43.98 17.99 -53.26
C GLU A 440 -44.34 17.11 -52.05
N THR A 441 -45.10 16.01 -52.25
CA THR A 441 -45.43 15.10 -51.15
C THR A 441 -44.22 14.34 -50.60
N LEU A 442 -43.25 13.97 -51.45
CA LEU A 442 -41.99 13.35 -51.02
C LEU A 442 -41.11 14.34 -50.24
N GLN A 443 -41.01 15.58 -50.72
CA GLN A 443 -40.29 16.65 -50.03
C GLN A 443 -40.92 16.96 -48.67
N GLN A 444 -42.24 17.14 -48.59
CA GLN A 444 -42.94 17.34 -47.31
C GLN A 444 -42.74 16.16 -46.33
N ASN A 445 -42.58 14.93 -46.83
CA ASN A 445 -42.31 13.77 -45.97
C ASN A 445 -40.84 13.72 -45.52
N SER A 446 -39.89 14.06 -46.39
CA SER A 446 -38.49 14.26 -46.03
C SER A 446 -38.33 15.36 -44.98
N ASP A 447 -38.97 16.52 -45.16
CA ASP A 447 -38.94 17.65 -44.23
C ASP A 447 -39.53 17.29 -42.85
N ARG A 448 -40.55 16.42 -42.81
CA ARG A 448 -41.10 15.87 -41.56
C ARG A 448 -40.11 14.91 -40.89
N GLN A 449 -39.44 14.06 -41.65
CA GLN A 449 -38.45 13.11 -41.13
C GLN A 449 -37.20 13.84 -40.59
N VAL A 450 -36.70 14.84 -41.33
CA VAL A 450 -35.59 15.70 -40.90
C VAL A 450 -35.95 16.39 -39.58
N LYS A 451 -37.14 17.02 -39.48
CA LYS A 451 -37.59 17.67 -38.23
C LYS A 451 -37.76 16.71 -37.05
N GLY A 452 -38.13 15.45 -37.31
CA GLY A 452 -38.14 14.41 -36.27
C GLY A 452 -36.74 14.09 -35.75
N LEU A 453 -35.79 13.92 -36.68
CA LEU A 453 -34.38 13.65 -36.35
C LEU A 453 -33.69 14.85 -35.69
N GLU A 454 -34.02 16.08 -36.09
CA GLU A 454 -33.56 17.32 -35.43
C GLU A 454 -34.02 17.36 -33.97
N GLN A 455 -35.32 17.10 -33.71
CA GLN A 455 -35.88 17.07 -32.35
C GLN A 455 -35.30 15.94 -31.48
N GLU A 456 -35.05 14.76 -32.06
CA GLU A 456 -34.40 13.66 -31.35
C GLU A 456 -32.93 13.98 -31.03
N ASN A 457 -32.21 14.58 -31.99
CA ASN A 457 -30.82 15.01 -31.80
C ASN A 457 -30.72 16.11 -30.73
N ASP A 458 -31.61 17.11 -30.74
CA ASP A 458 -31.71 18.13 -29.69
C ASP A 458 -31.99 17.51 -28.31
N HIS A 459 -32.91 16.53 -28.23
CA HIS A 459 -33.21 15.84 -26.97
C HIS A 459 -32.04 14.99 -26.45
N LEU A 460 -31.32 14.31 -27.35
CA LEU A 460 -30.09 13.58 -27.03
C LEU A 460 -28.97 14.54 -26.59
N ASN A 461 -28.80 15.69 -27.25
CA ASN A 461 -27.82 16.72 -26.87
C ASN A 461 -28.14 17.33 -25.50
N GLN A 462 -29.40 17.64 -25.20
CA GLN A 462 -29.83 18.08 -23.87
C GLN A 462 -29.59 17.01 -22.80
N THR A 463 -29.80 15.73 -23.13
CA THR A 463 -29.55 14.60 -22.23
C THR A 463 -28.05 14.41 -21.97
N ILE A 464 -27.22 14.51 -23.02
CA ILE A 464 -25.75 14.47 -22.95
C ILE A 464 -25.22 15.66 -22.15
N ALA A 465 -25.74 16.88 -22.36
CA ALA A 465 -25.39 18.04 -21.55
C ALA A 465 -25.74 17.84 -20.06
N SER A 466 -26.93 17.31 -19.77
CA SER A 466 -27.40 17.00 -18.41
C SER A 466 -26.60 15.86 -17.75
N LEU A 467 -26.02 14.94 -18.52
CA LEU A 467 -25.10 13.91 -18.03
C LEU A 467 -23.70 14.49 -17.80
N ARG A 468 -23.17 15.28 -18.75
CA ARG A 468 -21.89 16.00 -18.62
C ARG A 468 -21.88 16.90 -17.39
N GLN A 469 -22.91 17.73 -17.20
CA GLN A 469 -23.02 18.60 -16.02
C GLN A 469 -23.05 17.81 -14.70
N ARG A 470 -23.79 16.70 -14.62
CA ARG A 470 -23.78 15.83 -13.44
C ARG A 470 -22.40 15.19 -13.19
N SER A 471 -21.71 14.75 -14.23
CA SER A 471 -20.35 14.20 -14.13
C SER A 471 -19.32 15.25 -13.71
N GLN A 472 -19.48 16.48 -14.19
CA GLN A 472 -18.63 17.64 -13.86
C GLN A 472 -18.83 18.05 -12.41
N VAL A 473 -20.07 18.27 -11.95
CA VAL A 473 -20.34 18.61 -10.54
C VAL A 473 -19.86 17.51 -9.59
N SER A 474 -19.96 16.24 -9.98
CA SER A 474 -19.38 15.12 -9.22
C SER A 474 -17.84 15.15 -9.18
N ALA A 475 -17.19 15.51 -10.29
CA ALA A 475 -15.74 15.67 -10.35
C ALA A 475 -15.25 16.87 -9.53
N GLU A 476 -15.89 18.03 -9.67
CA GLU A 476 -15.61 19.26 -8.92
C GLU A 476 -15.78 19.06 -7.41
N ALA A 477 -16.82 18.32 -6.98
CA ALA A 477 -16.99 17.95 -5.57
C ALA A 477 -15.80 17.11 -5.05
N ARG A 478 -15.41 16.05 -5.78
CA ARG A 478 -14.25 15.21 -5.41
C ARG A 478 -12.95 16.01 -5.38
N VAL A 479 -12.70 16.87 -6.37
CA VAL A 479 -11.52 17.75 -6.40
C VAL A 479 -11.52 18.67 -5.18
N LYS A 480 -12.66 19.30 -4.87
CA LYS A 480 -12.80 20.20 -3.71
C LYS A 480 -12.61 19.51 -2.37
N ASP A 481 -12.94 18.21 -2.26
CA ASP A 481 -12.67 17.41 -1.06
C ASP A 481 -11.20 16.99 -0.98
N ILE A 482 -10.60 16.54 -2.08
CA ILE A 482 -9.14 16.29 -2.19
C ILE A 482 -8.33 17.55 -1.87
N GLU A 483 -8.77 18.75 -2.27
CA GLU A 483 -8.12 20.00 -1.87
C GLU A 483 -8.24 20.31 -0.36
N LYS A 484 -9.30 19.85 0.32
CA LYS A 484 -9.41 20.00 1.79
C LYS A 484 -8.42 19.05 2.47
N GLU A 485 -8.39 17.79 2.04
CA GLU A 485 -7.45 16.80 2.56
C GLU A 485 -6.00 17.23 2.34
N ASN A 486 -5.65 17.71 1.14
CA ASN A 486 -4.32 18.26 0.85
C ASN A 486 -3.99 19.50 1.71
N ARG A 487 -4.97 20.38 2.02
CA ARG A 487 -4.76 21.49 2.96
C ARG A 487 -4.46 21.00 4.38
N VAL A 488 -5.25 20.06 4.90
CA VAL A 488 -5.04 19.46 6.23
C VAL A 488 -3.71 18.69 6.30
N LEU A 489 -3.34 17.97 5.23
CA LEU A 489 -2.05 17.29 5.12
C LEU A 489 -0.89 18.29 5.08
N HIS A 490 -0.99 19.40 4.34
CA HIS A 490 0.03 20.45 4.36
C HIS A 490 0.17 21.13 5.72
N GLU A 491 -0.93 21.36 6.45
CA GLU A 491 -0.90 21.87 7.82
C GLU A 491 -0.25 20.87 8.78
N SER A 492 -0.58 19.58 8.68
CA SER A 492 0.05 18.50 9.44
C SER A 492 1.55 18.35 9.14
N ILE A 493 1.95 18.43 7.86
CA ILE A 493 3.37 18.42 7.42
C ILE A 493 4.11 19.66 7.96
N LYS A 494 3.47 20.83 7.96
CA LYS A 494 4.03 22.06 8.53
C LYS A 494 4.19 21.96 10.04
N GLU A 495 3.22 21.39 10.75
CA GLU A 495 3.30 21.12 12.18
C GLU A 495 4.42 20.12 12.51
N THR A 496 4.44 18.96 11.86
CA THR A 496 5.46 17.91 12.08
C THR A 496 6.86 18.40 11.72
N SER A 497 7.01 19.18 10.65
CA SER A 497 8.25 19.89 10.33
C SER A 497 8.65 20.88 11.43
N SER A 498 7.71 21.66 11.99
CA SER A 498 8.02 22.58 13.10
C SER A 498 8.44 21.83 14.38
N LYS A 499 7.81 20.70 14.67
CA LYS A 499 8.14 19.81 15.80
C LYS A 499 9.51 19.16 15.59
N LEU A 500 9.79 18.64 14.38
CA LEU A 500 11.09 18.09 14.00
C LEU A 500 12.21 19.14 14.12
N ASN A 501 11.97 20.38 13.68
CA ASN A 501 12.96 21.45 13.79
C ASN A 501 13.28 21.82 15.25
N LYS A 502 12.30 21.78 16.16
CA LYS A 502 12.54 21.90 17.62
C LYS A 502 13.40 20.74 18.15
N MET A 503 13.03 19.49 17.86
CA MET A 503 13.81 18.30 18.25
C MET A 503 15.23 18.30 17.63
N VAL A 504 15.42 18.88 16.45
CA VAL A 504 16.74 19.09 15.82
C VAL A 504 17.55 20.18 16.55
N PHE A 505 16.91 21.26 17.00
CA PHE A 505 17.56 22.31 17.78
C PHE A 505 17.96 21.81 19.17
N GLU A 506 17.06 21.15 19.91
CA GLU A 506 17.32 20.55 21.22
C GLU A 506 18.45 19.51 21.15
N ARG A 507 18.42 18.62 20.15
CA ARG A 507 19.51 17.67 19.87
C ARG A 507 20.83 18.33 19.49
N LYS A 508 20.81 19.52 18.85
CA LYS A 508 22.04 20.31 18.61
C LYS A 508 22.55 20.97 19.89
N GLN A 509 21.66 21.37 20.80
CA GLN A 509 22.06 21.96 22.08
C GLN A 509 22.64 20.88 23.01
N LEU A 510 21.93 19.77 23.23
CA LEU A 510 22.40 18.62 24.02
C LEU A 510 23.75 18.08 23.53
N ARG A 511 24.03 18.13 22.22
CA ARG A 511 25.36 17.78 21.68
C ARG A 511 26.46 18.76 22.08
N LYS A 512 26.19 20.07 22.12
CA LYS A 512 27.16 21.06 22.63
C LYS A 512 27.38 20.89 24.12
N ASP A 513 26.30 20.66 24.87
CA ASP A 513 26.37 20.48 26.31
C ASP A 513 27.19 19.22 26.65
N LEU A 514 26.94 18.11 25.95
CA LEU A 514 27.72 16.88 26.08
C LEU A 514 29.20 17.07 25.73
N GLU A 515 29.53 17.80 24.66
CA GLU A 515 30.93 18.11 24.31
C GLU A 515 31.59 18.99 25.39
N HIS A 516 30.87 19.98 25.91
CA HIS A 516 31.33 20.81 27.02
C HIS A 516 31.54 20.02 28.33
N TYR A 517 30.76 18.95 28.56
CA TYR A 517 31.00 18.01 29.66
C TYR A 517 32.19 17.08 29.41
N LYS A 518 32.45 16.65 28.17
CA LYS A 518 33.70 15.93 27.82
C LYS A 518 34.93 16.80 28.08
N GLU A 519 34.96 18.02 27.57
CA GLU A 519 36.09 18.95 27.79
C GLU A 519 36.32 19.21 29.29
N LYS A 520 35.30 19.06 30.14
CA LYS A 520 35.42 19.15 31.60
C LYS A 520 35.95 17.86 32.23
N GLY A 521 35.59 16.70 31.69
CA GLY A 521 36.16 15.40 32.06
C GLY A 521 37.64 15.32 31.70
N GLU A 522 38.01 15.64 30.45
CA GLU A 522 39.39 15.66 29.97
C GLU A 522 40.27 16.59 30.83
N ARG A 523 39.80 17.80 31.15
CA ARG A 523 40.49 18.72 32.09
C ARG A 523 40.55 18.20 33.53
N ALA A 524 39.60 17.38 33.97
CA ALA A 524 39.66 16.76 35.29
C ALA A 524 40.71 15.63 35.32
N GLU A 525 40.75 14.79 34.29
CA GLU A 525 41.78 13.75 34.11
C GLU A 525 43.19 14.36 34.00
N GLU A 526 43.36 15.47 33.26
CA GLU A 526 44.62 16.24 33.23
C GLU A 526 45.05 16.72 34.63
N LEU A 527 44.10 17.23 35.43
CA LEU A 527 44.36 17.71 36.79
C LEU A 527 44.64 16.56 37.77
N GLU A 528 43.97 15.42 37.65
CA GLU A 528 44.25 14.22 38.45
C GLU A 528 45.63 13.63 38.12
N MET A 529 46.01 13.61 36.85
CA MET A 529 47.37 13.23 36.42
C MET A 529 48.44 14.18 37.00
N GLU A 530 48.18 15.49 37.01
CA GLU A 530 49.10 16.48 37.59
C GLU A 530 49.16 16.39 39.12
N VAL A 531 48.05 16.13 39.81
CA VAL A 531 48.04 15.84 41.25
C VAL A 531 48.88 14.61 41.55
N HIS A 532 48.68 13.49 40.85
CA HIS A 532 49.51 12.29 41.03
C HIS A 532 50.99 12.51 40.67
N ARG A 533 51.31 13.41 39.74
CA ARG A 533 52.69 13.81 39.45
C ARG A 533 53.30 14.56 40.65
N LEU A 534 52.57 15.53 41.20
CA LEU A 534 52.98 16.33 42.36
C LEU A 534 53.06 15.50 43.65
N GLU A 535 52.20 14.48 43.82
CA GLU A 535 52.27 13.53 44.94
C GLU A 535 53.54 12.68 44.88
N ARG A 536 53.92 12.18 43.70
CA ARG A 536 55.20 11.46 43.51
C ARG A 536 56.41 12.37 43.74
N GLU A 537 56.35 13.64 43.34
CA GLU A 537 57.40 14.62 43.65
C GLU A 537 57.47 14.92 45.15
N LYS A 538 56.34 15.08 45.83
CA LYS A 538 56.23 15.24 47.29
C LYS A 538 56.83 14.04 48.02
N GLU A 539 56.48 12.81 47.63
CA GLU A 539 57.10 11.60 48.18
C GLU A 539 58.62 11.56 47.96
N ASN A 540 59.09 11.89 46.76
CA ASN A 540 60.52 11.88 46.44
C ASN A 540 61.28 12.98 47.21
N LEU A 541 60.65 14.13 47.45
CA LEU A 541 61.18 15.17 48.33
C LEU A 541 61.18 14.73 49.80
N GLN A 542 60.13 14.06 50.29
CA GLN A 542 60.10 13.47 51.63
C GLN A 542 61.19 12.40 51.82
N LYS A 543 61.38 11.50 50.85
CA LYS A 543 62.47 10.50 50.85
C LYS A 543 63.85 11.16 50.87
N ARG A 544 64.04 12.25 50.11
CA ARG A 544 65.27 13.06 50.13
C ARG A 544 65.48 13.82 51.44
N LEU A 545 64.41 14.35 52.06
CA LEU A 545 64.47 15.00 53.37
C LEU A 545 64.79 14.00 54.49
N ALA A 546 64.22 12.79 54.45
CA ALA A 546 64.57 11.71 55.37
C ALA A 546 66.03 11.26 55.21
N ALA A 547 66.51 11.12 53.97
CA ALA A 547 67.92 10.83 53.70
C ALA A 547 68.85 11.96 54.20
N LEU A 548 68.46 13.22 54.00
CA LEU A 548 69.18 14.39 54.53
C LEU A 548 69.21 14.39 56.06
N ALA A 549 68.09 14.14 56.74
CA ALA A 549 68.02 14.02 58.19
C ALA A 549 68.93 12.90 58.73
N ILE A 550 68.97 11.75 58.05
CA ILE A 550 69.91 10.65 58.37
C ILE A 550 71.37 11.09 58.18
N THR A 551 71.69 11.89 57.15
CA THR A 551 73.04 12.45 57.01
C THR A 551 73.37 13.53 58.05
N CYS A 552 72.40 14.37 58.44
CA CYS A 552 72.58 15.34 59.54
C CYS A 552 72.85 14.62 60.87
N GLY A 553 72.04 13.61 61.24
CA GLY A 553 72.29 12.81 62.43
C GLY A 553 73.63 12.05 62.40
N LYS A 554 74.12 11.64 61.21
CA LYS A 554 75.48 11.10 61.06
C LYS A 554 76.57 12.16 61.25
N VAL A 555 76.34 13.41 60.83
CA VAL A 555 77.26 14.52 61.07
C VAL A 555 77.25 14.93 62.55
N GLU A 556 76.10 14.90 63.22
CA GLU A 556 75.99 15.10 64.68
C GLU A 556 76.74 13.99 65.45
N VAL A 557 76.57 12.72 65.08
CA VAL A 557 77.34 11.60 65.68
C VAL A 557 78.84 11.72 65.40
N LEU A 558 79.25 12.18 64.22
CA LEU A 558 80.66 12.46 63.93
C LEU A 558 81.20 13.69 64.69
N GLY A 559 80.36 14.68 64.98
CA GLY A 559 80.69 15.81 65.85
C GLY A 559 80.85 15.40 67.31
N LEU A 560 79.92 14.62 67.85
CA LEU A 560 79.97 14.09 69.22
C LEU A 560 81.15 13.13 69.42
N ASN A 561 81.48 12.31 68.41
CA ASN A 561 82.72 11.51 68.42
C ASN A 561 83.99 12.38 68.37
N LYS A 562 83.90 13.64 67.92
CA LYS A 562 85.01 14.62 67.93
C LYS A 562 85.16 15.32 69.29
N GLU A 563 84.14 15.29 70.14
CA GLU A 563 84.20 15.77 71.54
C GLU A 563 84.65 14.66 72.52
N GLY A 564 84.54 13.38 72.12
CA GLY A 564 84.83 12.22 72.98
C GLY A 564 86.30 11.82 73.12
N LEU A 565 87.22 12.36 72.30
CA LEU A 565 88.65 12.04 72.33
C LEU A 565 89.53 13.30 72.34
N LEU A 566 89.81 13.76 73.56
CA LEU A 566 90.90 14.69 73.88
C LEU A 566 92.25 14.05 73.52
N GLY A 567 93.17 14.80 72.90
CA GLY A 567 94.51 14.28 72.59
C GLY A 567 95.36 15.08 71.60
N ASP A 568 95.48 16.39 71.82
CA ASP A 568 96.56 17.26 71.31
C ASP A 568 96.77 17.44 69.78
N GLU A 569 97.65 18.42 69.49
CA GLU A 569 98.25 18.81 68.19
C GLU A 569 97.35 19.49 67.13
N GLU A 570 98.03 20.24 66.24
CA GLU A 570 97.45 21.26 65.36
C GLU A 570 97.14 20.74 63.94
N SER A 571 96.51 21.60 63.12
CA SER A 571 96.23 21.46 61.67
C SER A 571 95.07 20.56 61.22
N SER A 572 93.98 21.18 60.70
CA SER A 572 93.17 20.76 59.54
C SER A 572 91.85 21.57 59.43
N ASP A 573 91.93 22.90 59.27
CA ASP A 573 90.72 23.75 59.09
C ASP A 573 90.25 23.83 57.61
N ASP A 574 91.15 23.59 56.64
CA ASP A 574 90.87 23.71 55.20
C ASP A 574 89.71 22.82 54.71
N SER A 575 89.48 21.69 55.36
CA SER A 575 88.41 20.75 55.02
C SER A 575 87.00 21.31 55.24
N SER A 576 86.84 22.28 56.16
CA SER A 576 85.56 22.91 56.45
C SER A 576 85.21 23.98 55.40
N PHE A 577 86.20 24.78 54.99
CA PHE A 577 86.04 25.88 54.04
C PHE A 577 85.61 25.38 52.64
N PHE A 578 86.25 24.33 52.14
CA PHE A 578 86.01 23.76 50.81
C PHE A 578 84.57 23.27 50.58
N LEU A 579 83.87 22.86 51.64
CA LEU A 579 82.48 22.40 51.59
C LEU A 579 81.48 23.56 51.48
N CYS A 580 81.74 24.69 52.13
CA CYS A 580 80.94 25.91 51.99
C CYS A 580 81.08 26.55 50.60
N GLU A 581 82.31 26.63 50.07
CA GLU A 581 82.56 27.21 48.75
C GLU A 581 81.88 26.41 47.61
N ASN A 582 81.92 25.07 47.70
CA ASN A 582 81.21 24.16 46.79
C ASN A 582 79.68 24.35 46.75
N MET A 583 79.08 24.86 47.84
CA MET A 583 77.64 25.15 47.87
C MET A 583 77.33 26.54 47.30
N ALA A 584 78.23 27.51 47.44
CA ALA A 584 78.09 28.84 46.84
C ALA A 584 78.12 28.79 45.30
N GLU A 585 79.04 28.03 44.70
CA GLU A 585 79.12 27.88 43.23
C GLU A 585 77.83 27.30 42.62
N LYS A 586 77.25 26.26 43.24
CA LYS A 586 76.03 25.60 42.75
C LYS A 586 74.82 26.55 42.75
N LEU A 587 74.71 27.41 43.76
CA LEU A 587 73.72 28.50 43.79
C LEU A 587 74.00 29.59 42.73
N GLY A 588 75.28 29.87 42.44
CA GLY A 588 75.70 30.75 41.35
C GLY A 588 75.31 30.23 39.96
N GLY A 589 75.41 28.92 39.73
CA GLY A 589 75.00 28.24 38.50
C GLY A 589 73.50 28.38 38.21
N PHE A 590 72.64 28.09 39.20
CA PHE A 590 71.18 28.22 39.07
C PHE A 590 70.76 29.65 38.71
N LYS A 591 71.37 30.66 39.35
CA LYS A 591 71.15 32.09 39.04
C LYS A 591 71.71 32.54 37.69
N ARG A 592 72.45 31.69 36.97
CA ARG A 592 72.94 31.94 35.60
C ARG A 592 71.93 31.42 34.56
N VAL A 593 71.45 30.19 34.73
CA VAL A 593 70.45 29.55 33.84
C VAL A 593 69.15 30.36 33.75
N LEU A 594 68.62 30.81 34.90
CA LEU A 594 67.38 31.60 34.95
C LEU A 594 67.46 32.91 34.14
N ARG A 595 68.65 33.52 34.00
CA ARG A 595 68.83 34.75 33.21
C ARG A 595 68.90 34.51 31.71
N GLU A 596 69.47 33.39 31.25
CA GLU A 596 69.46 33.06 29.82
C GLU A 596 68.08 32.60 29.34
N LEU A 597 67.32 31.87 30.16
CA LEU A 597 65.91 31.55 29.84
C LEU A 597 65.07 32.83 29.62
N TYR A 598 65.22 33.83 30.49
CA TYR A 598 64.51 35.12 30.36
C TYR A 598 64.89 35.87 29.07
N LYS A 599 66.18 35.87 28.69
CA LYS A 599 66.64 36.44 27.41
C LYS A 599 66.10 35.68 26.18
N LEU A 600 66.06 34.35 26.24
CA LEU A 600 65.56 33.48 25.16
C LEU A 600 64.07 33.74 24.88
N ILE A 601 63.26 33.86 25.93
CA ILE A 601 61.83 34.21 25.82
C ILE A 601 61.68 35.59 25.17
N TYR A 602 62.42 36.60 25.64
CA TYR A 602 62.34 37.97 25.11
C TYR A 602 62.81 38.07 23.63
N LYS A 603 63.84 37.32 23.24
CA LYS A 603 64.26 37.20 21.83
C LYS A 603 63.20 36.52 20.95
N ARG A 604 62.58 35.44 21.44
CA ARG A 604 61.60 34.65 20.66
C ARG A 604 60.30 35.41 20.42
N ILE A 605 59.88 36.26 21.36
CA ILE A 605 58.74 37.19 21.18
C ILE A 605 59.04 38.20 20.06
N ASN A 606 60.22 38.84 20.09
CA ASN A 606 60.59 39.80 19.03
C ASN A 606 60.77 39.15 17.65
N TYR A 607 61.20 37.89 17.58
CA TYR A 607 61.39 37.18 16.29
C TYR A 607 60.07 36.92 15.54
N MET A 608 58.95 36.74 16.25
CA MET A 608 57.64 36.52 15.63
C MET A 608 57.05 37.78 14.97
N ASN A 609 57.49 38.98 15.37
CA ASN A 609 57.01 40.25 14.81
C ASN A 609 57.80 40.70 13.54
N GLY A 610 58.81 39.95 13.11
CA GLY A 610 59.79 40.41 12.10
C GLY A 610 59.71 39.79 10.69
N CYS A 611 58.88 38.77 10.47
CA CYS A 611 58.93 37.96 9.25
C CYS A 611 57.91 38.40 8.18
N ASN A 612 58.31 39.34 7.33
CA ASN A 612 57.66 39.60 6.04
C ASN A 612 58.15 38.59 4.98
N TYR A 613 57.28 38.26 4.01
CA TYR A 613 57.58 37.68 2.69
C TYR A 613 58.90 36.90 2.50
N MET A 614 58.84 35.56 2.52
CA MET A 614 59.01 34.69 1.33
C MET A 614 58.90 33.19 1.69
N ASN A 615 58.49 32.39 0.70
CA ASN A 615 58.67 30.93 0.57
C ASN A 615 58.43 30.04 1.81
N LEU A 616 57.24 29.43 1.91
CA LEU A 616 57.04 28.24 2.75
C LEU A 616 56.01 27.25 2.18
N HIS A 617 56.27 26.73 0.98
CA HIS A 617 55.46 25.68 0.35
C HIS A 617 55.65 24.28 1.00
N GLU A 618 56.67 24.12 1.85
CA GLU A 618 57.11 22.83 2.41
C GLU A 618 56.88 22.69 3.93
N CYS A 619 55.71 23.13 4.42
CA CYS A 619 55.31 22.93 5.83
C CYS A 619 54.00 22.10 5.96
N TRP A 620 53.85 21.08 5.11
CA TRP A 620 52.73 20.13 5.14
C TRP A 620 52.94 19.00 6.17
N SER A 621 53.37 19.34 7.39
CA SER A 621 53.47 18.36 8.48
C SER A 621 53.47 18.99 9.87
N HIS A 622 52.58 18.49 10.73
CA HIS A 622 52.48 18.67 12.18
C HIS A 622 51.98 20.04 12.76
N ASN A 623 50.99 19.88 13.66
CA ASN A 623 50.60 20.77 14.77
C ASN A 623 49.69 22.00 14.53
N VAL A 624 49.04 22.36 15.65
CA VAL A 624 47.73 23.04 15.75
C VAL A 624 47.72 24.52 15.29
N THR A 625 48.88 25.16 15.17
CA THR A 625 49.01 26.56 14.72
C THR A 625 48.50 26.82 13.31
N CYS A 626 48.35 25.79 12.47
CA CYS A 626 47.87 25.92 11.10
C CYS A 626 46.43 26.47 11.00
N ILE A 627 45.51 26.05 11.88
CA ILE A 627 44.08 26.40 11.82
C ILE A 627 43.87 27.92 11.90
N THR A 628 44.59 28.60 12.79
CA THR A 628 44.53 30.07 12.97
C THR A 628 45.01 30.82 11.73
N VAL A 629 46.03 30.28 11.04
CA VAL A 629 46.56 30.85 9.79
C VAL A 629 45.57 30.68 8.64
N CYS A 630 44.93 29.50 8.52
CA CYS A 630 43.86 29.28 7.54
C CYS A 630 42.69 30.26 7.73
N PHE A 631 42.28 30.52 8.97
CA PHE A 631 41.17 31.45 9.26
C PHE A 631 41.51 32.90 8.88
N LEU A 632 42.76 33.33 9.10
CA LEU A 632 43.27 34.62 8.63
C LEU A 632 43.36 34.69 7.10
N PHE A 633 43.86 33.65 6.45
CA PHE A 633 43.99 33.57 4.99
C PHE A 633 42.64 33.68 4.26
N VAL A 634 41.62 32.95 4.73
CA VAL A 634 40.24 33.06 4.20
C VAL A 634 39.71 34.49 4.36
N ARG A 635 39.96 35.14 5.50
CA ARG A 635 39.52 36.53 5.74
C ARG A 635 40.27 37.55 4.88
N PHE A 636 41.53 37.28 4.53
CA PHE A 636 42.33 38.11 3.64
C PHE A 636 41.84 38.01 2.19
N LYS A 637 41.60 36.77 1.71
CA LYS A 637 41.12 36.50 0.35
C LYS A 637 39.71 37.05 0.09
N LEU A 638 38.86 37.07 1.12
CA LEU A 638 37.55 37.75 1.07
C LEU A 638 37.67 39.29 1.01
N LEU A 639 38.77 39.86 1.52
CA LEU A 639 39.08 41.29 1.39
C LEU A 639 39.61 41.63 -0.01
N GLU A 640 40.43 40.73 -0.56
CA GLU A 640 41.03 40.80 -1.90
C GLU A 640 39.95 40.87 -3.00
N CYS A 641 38.98 39.94 -3.02
CA CYS A 641 37.86 39.99 -3.97
C CYS A 641 36.97 41.26 -3.83
N LYS A 642 36.93 41.89 -2.65
CA LYS A 642 36.21 43.16 -2.42
C LYS A 642 36.99 44.37 -2.94
N LEU A 643 38.32 44.35 -2.83
CA LEU A 643 39.19 45.33 -3.47
C LEU A 643 39.16 45.22 -5.00
N GLU A 644 39.18 44.00 -5.53
CA GLU A 644 39.15 43.73 -6.97
C GLU A 644 37.84 44.19 -7.63
N SER A 645 36.69 43.87 -7.02
CA SER A 645 35.37 44.32 -7.49
C SER A 645 35.17 45.85 -7.40
N THR A 646 35.68 46.50 -6.36
CA THR A 646 35.64 47.99 -6.28
C THR A 646 36.63 48.66 -7.23
N LEU A 647 37.79 48.05 -7.49
CA LEU A 647 38.73 48.52 -8.51
C LEU A 647 38.11 48.43 -9.92
N LYS A 648 37.44 47.31 -10.24
CA LYS A 648 36.77 47.12 -11.53
C LYS A 648 35.70 48.19 -11.79
N SER A 649 34.80 48.41 -10.83
CA SER A 649 33.80 49.48 -10.92
C SER A 649 34.43 50.88 -11.07
N SER A 650 35.56 51.14 -10.40
CA SER A 650 36.30 52.40 -10.56
C SER A 650 36.95 52.57 -11.95
N LEU A 651 37.28 51.47 -12.64
CA LEU A 651 37.78 51.49 -14.02
C LEU A 651 36.65 51.67 -15.02
N GLU A 652 35.50 51.05 -14.81
CA GLU A 652 34.29 51.22 -15.64
C GLU A 652 33.81 52.69 -15.64
N ILE A 653 33.69 53.30 -14.46
CA ILE A 653 33.36 54.74 -14.31
C ILE A 653 34.40 55.66 -14.97
N LYS A 654 35.67 55.23 -15.05
CA LYS A 654 36.72 55.98 -15.78
C LYS A 654 36.58 55.83 -17.29
N ALA A 655 36.23 54.65 -17.79
CA ALA A 655 36.01 54.41 -19.22
C ALA A 655 34.81 55.22 -19.74
N GLU A 656 33.68 55.21 -19.03
CA GLU A 656 32.52 56.06 -19.32
C GLU A 656 32.90 57.55 -19.38
N LYS A 657 33.72 58.01 -18.42
CA LYS A 657 34.17 59.39 -18.35
C LYS A 657 35.17 59.77 -19.45
N ILE A 658 35.93 58.81 -20.00
CA ILE A 658 36.77 59.02 -21.18
C ILE A 658 35.89 59.16 -22.43
N ALA A 659 34.94 58.24 -22.65
CA ALA A 659 34.00 58.31 -23.78
C ALA A 659 33.18 59.61 -23.77
N ALA A 660 32.75 60.09 -22.59
CA ALA A 660 32.06 61.37 -22.44
C ALA A 660 32.95 62.60 -22.72
N LEU A 661 34.28 62.49 -22.58
CA LEU A 661 35.22 63.55 -22.96
C LEU A 661 35.54 63.50 -24.47
N GLU A 662 35.64 62.31 -25.05
CA GLU A 662 35.82 62.10 -26.49
C GLU A 662 34.62 62.62 -27.29
N ALA A 663 33.39 62.36 -26.82
CA ALA A 663 32.17 62.92 -27.42
C ALA A 663 32.20 64.46 -27.45
N ARG A 664 32.57 65.11 -26.34
CA ARG A 664 32.65 66.59 -26.26
C ARG A 664 33.82 67.17 -27.07
N LEU A 665 34.91 66.41 -27.25
CA LEU A 665 35.98 66.77 -28.17
C LEU A 665 35.49 66.72 -29.62
N GLN A 666 34.69 65.72 -29.98
CA GLN A 666 34.08 65.61 -31.31
C GLN A 666 33.05 66.73 -31.58
N GLU A 667 32.22 67.09 -30.60
CA GLU A 667 31.35 68.28 -30.68
C GLU A 667 32.16 69.57 -30.93
N SER A 668 33.26 69.77 -30.21
CA SER A 668 34.15 70.91 -30.39
C SER A 668 34.85 70.92 -31.77
N SER A 669 35.19 69.74 -32.30
CA SER A 669 35.73 69.55 -33.65
C SER A 669 34.69 69.94 -34.72
N ASN A 670 33.46 69.44 -34.58
CA ASN A 670 32.35 69.76 -35.48
C ASN A 670 32.03 71.27 -35.47
N LEU A 671 31.98 71.90 -34.30
CA LEU A 671 31.75 73.34 -34.17
C LEU A 671 32.88 74.17 -34.82
N ASN A 672 34.13 73.73 -34.69
CA ASN A 672 35.27 74.33 -35.42
C ASN A 672 35.15 74.17 -36.93
N GLN A 673 34.64 73.03 -37.42
CA GLN A 673 34.38 72.82 -38.84
C GLN A 673 33.24 73.73 -39.35
N GLN A 674 32.21 73.96 -38.54
CA GLN A 674 31.09 74.85 -38.82
C GLN A 674 31.54 76.32 -38.89
N LEU A 675 32.31 76.80 -37.90
CA LEU A 675 32.92 78.14 -37.93
C LEU A 675 33.85 78.36 -39.14
N ARG A 676 34.56 77.31 -39.60
CA ARG A 676 35.36 77.36 -40.84
C ARG A 676 34.51 77.44 -42.11
N GLN A 677 33.28 76.93 -42.11
CA GLN A 677 32.32 77.08 -43.21
C GLN A 677 31.73 78.50 -43.22
N GLU A 678 31.37 79.05 -42.06
CA GLU A 678 30.90 80.43 -41.92
C GLU A 678 31.95 81.46 -42.36
N LEU A 679 33.22 81.26 -41.98
CA LEU A 679 34.33 82.09 -42.47
C LEU A 679 34.47 82.05 -44.01
N LYS A 680 34.06 80.95 -44.64
CA LYS A 680 34.11 80.75 -46.10
C LYS A 680 32.92 81.39 -46.82
N THR A 681 31.72 81.44 -46.21
CA THR A 681 30.58 82.20 -46.75
C THR A 681 30.78 83.70 -46.55
N VAL A 682 31.32 84.15 -45.42
CA VAL A 682 31.69 85.57 -45.22
C VAL A 682 32.70 86.05 -46.27
N LYS A 683 33.70 85.24 -46.64
CA LYS A 683 34.60 85.56 -47.76
C LYS A 683 33.87 85.73 -49.09
N LYS A 684 32.99 84.79 -49.46
CA LYS A 684 32.18 84.90 -50.69
C LYS A 684 31.30 86.16 -50.70
N ASN A 685 30.74 86.54 -49.56
CA ASN A 685 29.91 87.74 -49.45
C ASN A 685 30.73 89.03 -49.63
N TYR A 686 31.99 89.05 -49.17
CA TYR A 686 32.93 90.14 -49.41
C TYR A 686 33.37 90.21 -50.89
N GLU A 687 33.64 89.06 -51.51
CA GLU A 687 33.98 88.94 -52.94
C GLU A 687 32.81 89.43 -53.84
N ALA A 688 31.56 89.06 -53.51
CA ALA A 688 30.37 89.52 -54.22
C ALA A 688 30.09 91.03 -54.07
N LEU A 689 30.49 91.64 -52.95
CA LEU A 689 30.38 93.09 -52.77
C LEU A 689 31.34 93.85 -53.68
N ARG A 690 32.52 93.28 -53.95
CA ARG A 690 33.56 93.88 -54.80
C ARG A 690 33.14 93.93 -56.27
N GLN A 691 32.58 92.85 -56.82
CA GLN A 691 32.17 92.83 -58.23
C GLN A 691 31.10 93.89 -58.55
N ARG A 692 30.17 94.15 -57.63
CA ARG A 692 29.16 95.23 -57.78
C ARG A 692 29.76 96.63 -57.85
N GLN A 693 30.99 96.84 -57.36
CA GLN A 693 31.70 98.12 -57.47
C GLN A 693 32.48 98.26 -58.78
N GLU A 694 32.69 97.16 -59.51
CA GLU A 694 33.39 97.13 -60.80
C GLU A 694 32.40 97.25 -61.99
N GLU A 695 31.10 96.94 -61.80
CA GLU A 695 30.05 96.95 -62.84
C GLU A 695 29.44 98.34 -63.18
N GLU A 696 29.53 99.35 -62.31
CA GLU A 696 28.93 100.69 -62.56
C GLU A 696 29.77 101.59 -63.50
N CYS A 697 30.92 101.13 -64.00
CA CYS A 697 32.01 102.02 -64.44
C CYS A 697 32.39 101.95 -65.95
N SER A 698 31.57 101.36 -66.84
CA SER A 698 31.96 101.20 -68.26
C SER A 698 30.83 101.09 -69.30
N ALA A 699 30.35 102.23 -69.82
CA ALA A 699 29.59 102.29 -71.08
C ALA A 699 29.59 103.69 -71.74
N GLN A 700 30.26 103.87 -72.90
CA GLN A 700 29.86 104.72 -74.09
C GLN A 700 31.03 105.02 -75.07
N SER A 701 30.68 105.53 -76.29
CA SER A 701 31.54 105.99 -77.42
C SER A 701 32.11 104.89 -78.34
N SER A 702 32.41 105.07 -79.65
CA SER A 702 32.16 106.12 -80.69
C SER A 702 32.47 105.57 -82.13
N PRO A 703 32.26 106.33 -83.24
CA PRO A 703 33.38 106.58 -84.22
C PRO A 703 33.36 107.85 -85.17
N ALA A 704 34.56 108.33 -85.62
CA ALA A 704 34.90 109.16 -86.84
C ALA A 704 34.56 110.71 -86.88
N ARG A 705 35.08 111.65 -87.76
CA ARG A 705 36.23 111.82 -88.73
C ARG A 705 36.47 113.34 -89.15
N GLY A 706 37.41 113.67 -90.08
CA GLY A 706 37.72 115.02 -90.71
C GLY A 706 38.42 114.89 -92.10
N ARG A 707 38.94 115.88 -92.90
CA ARG A 707 39.15 117.37 -92.90
C ARG A 707 39.22 117.88 -94.41
N GLU A 708 39.82 118.95 -95.02
CA GLU A 708 40.82 120.06 -94.83
C GLU A 708 40.64 121.19 -95.95
N ASP A 709 41.62 122.08 -96.29
CA ASP A 709 41.52 123.39 -97.06
C ASP A 709 42.53 123.59 -98.28
N THR A 710 42.73 124.67 -99.11
CA THR A 710 42.34 126.14 -99.13
C THR A 710 42.08 126.92 -100.50
N GLN A 711 43.08 127.46 -101.27
CA GLN A 711 42.95 128.67 -102.20
C GLN A 711 44.11 128.80 -103.28
N SER A 712 44.35 129.77 -104.23
CA SER A 712 43.89 131.11 -104.78
C SER A 712 44.69 131.46 -106.12
N LYS A 713 44.63 132.53 -106.99
CA LYS A 713 43.72 133.67 -107.44
C LYS A 713 44.32 134.53 -108.63
N TRP A 714 43.51 135.03 -109.61
CA TRP A 714 43.60 136.23 -110.56
C TRP A 714 44.84 136.49 -111.52
N GLU A 715 44.85 137.27 -112.65
CA GLU A 715 43.85 138.06 -113.48
C GLU A 715 44.06 138.01 -115.06
N LYS A 716 43.89 139.11 -115.84
CA LYS A 716 43.40 139.18 -117.27
C LYS A 716 44.31 139.86 -118.33
N GLN A 717 44.01 139.57 -119.63
CA GLN A 717 44.04 140.38 -120.89
C GLN A 717 45.34 141.16 -121.29
N SER A 718 45.82 141.26 -122.55
CA SER A 718 45.34 140.97 -123.94
C SER A 718 44.84 142.15 -124.83
N GLN A 719 45.72 143.14 -125.07
CA GLN A 719 45.76 144.06 -126.24
C GLN A 719 47.22 144.59 -126.32
N GLU A 720 47.80 145.11 -127.41
CA GLU A 720 47.29 145.45 -128.75
C GLU A 720 48.41 145.26 -129.82
N ALA A 721 48.13 145.55 -131.10
CA ALA A 721 48.88 145.00 -132.25
C ALA A 721 50.00 145.89 -132.84
N THR A 722 50.70 145.30 -133.83
CA THR A 722 51.43 145.98 -134.92
C THR A 722 52.45 147.06 -134.54
N ARG A 723 53.67 146.60 -134.23
CA ARG A 723 54.90 147.28 -134.69
C ARG A 723 55.81 146.36 -135.52
N GLU A 724 55.18 145.39 -136.19
CA GLU A 724 55.62 144.92 -137.50
C GLU A 724 55.68 146.17 -138.43
N LEU A 725 56.65 146.35 -139.31
CA LEU A 725 57.02 145.40 -140.38
C LEU A 725 58.52 145.06 -140.44
N LEU A 726 59.39 145.84 -139.79
CA LEU A 726 60.85 145.61 -139.82
C LEU A 726 61.25 144.33 -139.06
N LYS A 727 60.44 143.88 -138.10
CA LYS A 727 60.65 142.62 -137.35
C LYS A 727 60.58 141.36 -138.21
N VAL A 728 60.05 141.41 -139.43
CA VAL A 728 59.74 140.20 -140.21
C VAL A 728 60.99 139.46 -140.69
N LYS A 729 62.13 140.16 -140.89
CA LYS A 729 63.34 139.54 -141.46
C LYS A 729 64.20 138.78 -140.44
N ASP A 730 64.42 139.36 -139.25
CA ASP A 730 65.31 138.75 -138.25
C ASP A 730 64.63 137.61 -137.47
N ARG A 731 63.31 137.69 -137.34
CA ARG A 731 62.48 136.80 -136.50
C ARG A 731 62.28 135.40 -137.07
N LEU A 732 62.58 135.17 -138.36
CA LEU A 732 62.54 133.83 -138.96
C LEU A 732 63.63 132.92 -138.38
N ILE A 733 64.85 133.46 -138.18
CA ILE A 733 66.02 132.73 -137.69
C ILE A 733 65.88 132.33 -136.20
N GLU A 734 65.05 133.06 -135.45
CA GLU A 734 64.75 132.78 -134.03
C GLU A 734 63.69 131.68 -133.87
N VAL A 735 62.69 131.64 -134.74
CA VAL A 735 61.61 130.62 -134.72
C VAL A 735 62.16 129.21 -135.00
N GLU A 736 63.09 129.06 -135.93
CA GLU A 736 63.69 127.75 -136.26
C GLU A 736 64.44 127.13 -135.07
N ARG A 737 65.16 127.94 -134.27
CA ARG A 737 65.83 127.46 -133.05
C ARG A 737 64.85 127.01 -131.97
N ASN A 738 63.78 127.78 -131.74
CA ASN A 738 62.78 127.47 -130.71
C ASN A 738 61.94 126.22 -131.05
N ASN A 739 61.81 125.87 -132.33
CA ASN A 739 61.13 124.64 -132.74
C ASN A 739 61.97 123.39 -132.39
N ALA A 740 63.30 123.48 -132.47
CA ALA A 740 64.20 122.38 -132.14
C ALA A 740 64.23 122.04 -130.63
N THR A 741 64.23 123.05 -129.75
CA THR A 741 64.24 122.85 -128.29
C THR A 741 62.95 122.21 -127.78
N LEU A 742 61.79 122.74 -128.18
CA LEU A 742 60.47 122.16 -127.86
C LEU A 742 60.34 120.70 -128.31
N HIS A 743 60.97 120.31 -129.42
CA HIS A 743 60.91 118.94 -129.90
C HIS A 743 61.75 117.96 -129.05
N ALA A 744 62.79 118.44 -128.36
CA ALA A 744 63.58 117.65 -127.41
C ALA A 744 62.84 117.49 -126.06
N GLU A 745 62.27 118.57 -125.51
CA GLU A 745 61.45 118.51 -124.29
C GLU A 745 60.27 117.54 -124.44
N LYS A 746 59.61 117.57 -125.60
CA LYS A 746 58.53 116.63 -125.98
C LYS A 746 58.97 115.17 -126.03
N GLN A 747 60.26 114.87 -126.25
CA GLN A 747 60.80 113.51 -126.14
C GLN A 747 61.09 113.14 -124.68
N ALA A 748 61.67 114.06 -123.89
CA ALA A 748 61.97 113.83 -122.47
C ALA A 748 60.71 113.57 -121.62
N LEU A 749 59.63 114.33 -121.84
CA LEU A 749 58.35 114.10 -121.15
C LEU A 749 57.72 112.75 -121.55
N ARG A 750 57.93 112.28 -122.79
CA ARG A 750 57.44 110.98 -123.26
C ARG A 750 58.20 109.79 -122.66
N THR A 751 59.49 109.93 -122.36
CA THR A 751 60.23 108.88 -121.65
C THR A 751 59.87 108.85 -120.16
N GLN A 752 59.67 110.01 -119.53
CA GLN A 752 59.14 110.09 -118.15
C GLN A 752 57.73 109.46 -118.03
N LEU A 753 56.83 109.72 -119.00
CA LEU A 753 55.51 109.11 -119.00
C LEU A 753 55.60 107.57 -119.03
N LYS A 754 56.40 107.01 -119.94
CA LYS A 754 56.65 105.56 -120.01
C LYS A 754 57.28 104.98 -118.74
N GLN A 755 58.16 105.74 -118.08
CA GLN A 755 58.74 105.34 -116.79
C GLN A 755 57.63 105.17 -115.74
N LEU A 756 56.73 106.16 -115.62
CA LEU A 756 55.60 106.15 -114.68
C LEU A 756 54.55 105.08 -115.04
N GLU A 757 54.25 104.87 -116.33
CA GLU A 757 53.40 103.78 -116.81
C GLU A 757 53.97 102.41 -116.40
N SER A 758 55.28 102.20 -116.53
CA SER A 758 55.93 100.94 -116.11
C SER A 758 55.92 100.74 -114.59
N GLN A 759 56.10 101.81 -113.81
CA GLN A 759 56.04 101.78 -112.35
C GLN A 759 54.61 101.49 -111.87
N SER A 760 53.60 102.12 -112.50
CA SER A 760 52.18 101.85 -112.27
C SER A 760 51.83 100.39 -112.57
N GLY A 761 52.27 99.86 -113.72
CA GLY A 761 52.09 98.45 -114.07
C GLY A 761 52.71 97.47 -113.07
N ASN A 762 53.92 97.76 -112.58
CA ASN A 762 54.59 96.95 -111.56
C ASN A 762 53.85 96.97 -110.22
N LEU A 763 53.39 98.14 -109.77
CA LEU A 763 52.58 98.28 -108.55
C LEU A 763 51.23 97.57 -108.69
N GLN A 764 50.57 97.67 -109.85
CA GLN A 764 49.32 96.98 -110.13
C GLN A 764 49.48 95.45 -110.10
N ALA A 765 50.58 94.93 -110.65
CA ALA A 765 50.93 93.51 -110.58
C ALA A 765 51.20 93.05 -109.13
N GLN A 766 51.87 93.89 -108.33
CA GLN A 766 52.14 93.61 -106.92
C GLN A 766 50.85 93.62 -106.07
N ILE A 767 49.92 94.53 -106.34
CA ILE A 767 48.57 94.56 -105.73
C ILE A 767 47.80 93.29 -106.08
N LEU A 768 47.81 92.86 -107.35
CA LEU A 768 47.15 91.61 -107.78
C LEU A 768 47.77 90.37 -107.14
N ALA A 769 49.09 90.34 -106.94
CA ALA A 769 49.77 89.26 -106.23
C ALA A 769 49.36 89.21 -104.74
N LEU A 770 49.33 90.37 -104.07
CA LEU A 770 48.88 90.47 -102.68
C LEU A 770 47.39 90.10 -102.53
N GLN A 771 46.52 90.53 -103.45
CA GLN A 771 45.10 90.14 -103.44
C GLN A 771 44.91 88.62 -103.57
N ARG A 772 45.70 87.94 -104.43
CA ARG A 772 45.70 86.47 -104.51
C ARG A 772 46.20 85.82 -103.22
N GLN A 773 47.22 86.38 -102.59
CA GLN A 773 47.72 85.91 -101.29
C GLN A 773 46.67 86.09 -100.17
N THR A 774 45.97 87.24 -100.13
CA THR A 774 44.86 87.47 -99.20
C THR A 774 43.71 86.50 -99.44
N ALA A 775 43.33 86.24 -100.69
CA ALA A 775 42.28 85.26 -101.02
C ALA A 775 42.66 83.85 -100.56
N SER A 776 43.89 83.39 -100.82
CA SER A 776 44.38 82.10 -100.35
C SER A 776 44.49 82.03 -98.82
N LEU A 777 44.91 83.10 -98.15
CA LEU A 777 44.90 83.16 -96.68
C LEU A 777 43.47 83.15 -96.10
N GLN A 778 42.50 83.76 -96.79
CA GLN A 778 41.09 83.72 -96.40
C GLN A 778 40.49 82.31 -96.59
N GLU A 779 40.80 81.63 -97.69
CA GLU A 779 40.44 80.23 -97.94
C GLU A 779 41.01 79.30 -96.86
N ASN A 780 42.31 79.42 -96.57
CA ASN A 780 42.96 78.71 -95.47
C ASN A 780 42.36 79.03 -94.08
N ASN A 781 41.88 80.26 -93.86
CA ASN A 781 41.18 80.61 -92.62
C ASN A 781 39.80 79.92 -92.55
N THR A 782 39.04 79.93 -93.64
CA THR A 782 37.73 79.23 -93.69
C THR A 782 37.86 77.72 -93.50
N THR A 783 38.85 77.07 -94.12
CA THR A 783 39.06 75.62 -93.92
C THR A 783 39.50 75.28 -92.50
N LEU A 784 40.36 76.10 -91.87
CA LEU A 784 40.70 75.95 -90.45
C LEU A 784 39.50 76.19 -89.53
N GLN A 785 38.62 77.15 -89.84
CA GLN A 785 37.37 77.34 -89.09
C GLN A 785 36.44 76.11 -89.21
N THR A 786 36.29 75.54 -90.40
CA THR A 786 35.51 74.30 -90.60
C THR A 786 36.12 73.11 -89.85
N GLN A 787 37.45 72.95 -89.88
CA GLN A 787 38.13 71.90 -89.11
C GLN A 787 37.93 72.07 -87.59
N ASN A 788 38.02 73.31 -87.08
CA ASN A 788 37.82 73.59 -85.67
C ASN A 788 36.35 73.33 -85.24
N ALA A 789 35.37 73.70 -86.07
CA ALA A 789 33.96 73.36 -85.85
C ALA A 789 33.72 71.85 -85.83
N ASN A 790 34.32 71.10 -86.76
CA ASN A 790 34.24 69.63 -86.79
C ASN A 790 34.85 69.01 -85.52
N LEU A 791 36.04 69.47 -85.09
CA LEU A 791 36.68 69.02 -83.85
C LEU A 791 35.84 69.38 -82.61
N GLN A 792 35.10 70.49 -82.61
CA GLN A 792 34.19 70.85 -81.53
C GLN A 792 32.94 69.94 -81.47
N VAL A 793 32.43 69.49 -82.63
CA VAL A 793 31.38 68.46 -82.72
C VAL A 793 31.91 67.09 -82.29
N GLU A 794 33.12 66.71 -82.69
CA GLU A 794 33.76 65.47 -82.27
C GLU A 794 34.03 65.45 -80.75
N ASN A 795 34.56 66.54 -80.20
CA ASN A 795 34.81 66.67 -78.75
C ASN A 795 33.49 66.65 -77.94
N SER A 796 32.42 67.31 -78.40
CA SER A 796 31.12 67.26 -77.71
C SER A 796 30.43 65.89 -77.82
N THR A 797 30.56 65.17 -78.94
CA THR A 797 30.05 63.79 -79.08
C THR A 797 30.90 62.75 -78.33
N LEU A 798 32.22 62.93 -78.23
CA LEU A 798 33.08 62.13 -77.35
C LEU A 798 32.75 62.37 -75.87
N ASN A 799 32.49 63.62 -75.46
CA ASN A 799 32.07 63.92 -74.09
C ASN A 799 30.69 63.34 -73.75
N SER A 800 29.71 63.38 -74.67
CA SER A 800 28.40 62.76 -74.42
C SER A 800 28.50 61.23 -74.37
N ARG A 801 29.35 60.61 -75.21
CA ARG A 801 29.65 59.17 -75.15
C ARG A 801 30.40 58.79 -73.86
N SER A 802 31.32 59.62 -73.39
CA SER A 802 32.03 59.45 -72.11
C SER A 802 31.05 59.53 -70.93
N ALA A 803 30.17 60.54 -70.91
CA ALA A 803 29.12 60.66 -69.90
C ALA A 803 28.14 59.47 -69.90
N ALA A 804 27.77 58.97 -71.09
CA ALA A 804 26.94 57.77 -71.23
C ALA A 804 27.64 56.51 -70.67
N LEU A 805 28.92 56.30 -71.00
CA LEU A 805 29.72 55.19 -70.47
C LEU A 805 29.93 55.30 -68.95
N MET A 806 30.13 56.50 -68.41
CA MET A 806 30.22 56.74 -66.96
C MET A 806 28.89 56.45 -66.25
N SER A 807 27.76 56.83 -66.85
CA SER A 807 26.43 56.49 -66.34
C SER A 807 26.18 54.97 -66.38
N GLN A 808 26.55 54.30 -67.47
CA GLN A 808 26.45 52.85 -67.61
C GLN A 808 27.34 52.11 -66.60
N ASN A 809 28.58 52.56 -66.38
CA ASN A 809 29.46 52.02 -65.35
C ASN A 809 28.90 52.21 -63.94
N ALA A 810 28.32 53.38 -63.63
CA ALA A 810 27.66 53.61 -62.34
C ALA A 810 26.45 52.67 -62.15
N GLN A 811 25.64 52.46 -63.19
CA GLN A 811 24.53 51.50 -63.16
C GLN A 811 25.02 50.05 -62.96
N LEU A 812 26.04 49.62 -63.70
CA LEU A 812 26.63 48.29 -63.55
C LEU A 812 27.27 48.08 -62.17
N GLN A 813 27.92 49.10 -61.61
CA GLN A 813 28.50 49.05 -60.26
C GLN A 813 27.41 48.97 -59.18
N THR A 814 26.29 49.68 -59.36
CA THR A 814 25.12 49.53 -58.49
C THR A 814 24.52 48.13 -58.59
N GLN A 815 24.33 47.59 -59.81
CA GLN A 815 23.84 46.23 -60.03
C GLN A 815 24.77 45.18 -59.42
N GLN A 816 26.08 45.32 -59.58
CA GLN A 816 27.07 44.46 -58.94
C GLN A 816 26.88 44.46 -57.42
N SER A 817 26.85 45.64 -56.78
CA SER A 817 26.67 45.74 -55.32
C SER A 817 25.32 45.16 -54.83
N GLY A 818 24.27 45.24 -55.65
CA GLY A 818 23.00 44.56 -55.40
C GLY A 818 23.16 43.04 -55.41
N THR A 819 23.71 42.48 -56.49
CA THR A 819 23.91 41.02 -56.61
C THR A 819 24.91 40.45 -55.60
N GLU A 820 25.91 41.24 -55.18
CA GLU A 820 26.83 40.87 -54.08
C GLU A 820 26.08 40.85 -52.74
N SER A 821 25.22 41.82 -52.47
CA SER A 821 24.35 41.83 -51.29
C SER A 821 23.34 40.68 -51.28
N GLU A 822 22.72 40.35 -52.42
CA GLU A 822 21.80 39.21 -52.57
C GLU A 822 22.53 37.88 -52.34
N ARG A 823 23.73 37.71 -52.91
CA ARG A 823 24.60 36.55 -52.66
C ARG A 823 24.94 36.42 -51.17
N ASP A 824 25.25 37.53 -50.51
CA ASP A 824 25.65 37.53 -49.09
C ASP A 824 24.45 37.42 -48.13
N VAL A 825 23.22 37.60 -48.61
CA VAL A 825 21.99 37.14 -47.93
C VAL A 825 21.84 35.63 -48.11
N ALA A 826 21.87 35.13 -49.35
CA ALA A 826 21.69 33.69 -49.64
C ALA A 826 22.76 32.78 -49.00
N ILE A 827 23.98 33.29 -48.79
CA ILE A 827 25.04 32.59 -48.02
C ILE A 827 24.62 32.46 -46.55
N ARG A 828 24.11 33.53 -45.91
CA ARG A 828 23.64 33.48 -44.51
C ARG A 828 22.42 32.58 -44.35
N GLU A 829 21.43 32.69 -45.24
CA GLU A 829 20.26 31.79 -45.24
C GLU A 829 20.68 30.31 -45.36
N LYS A 830 21.71 30.02 -46.18
CA LYS A 830 22.28 28.66 -46.31
C LYS A 830 23.04 28.21 -45.05
N GLU A 831 23.74 29.11 -44.36
CA GLU A 831 24.43 28.80 -43.10
C GLU A 831 23.44 28.61 -41.93
N GLU A 832 22.38 29.42 -41.89
CA GLU A 832 21.25 29.26 -40.96
C GLU A 832 20.52 27.94 -41.20
N LEU A 833 20.12 27.63 -42.44
CA LEU A 833 19.55 26.33 -42.82
C LEU A 833 20.48 25.15 -42.46
N ARG A 834 21.80 25.32 -42.61
CA ARG A 834 22.77 24.30 -42.20
C ARG A 834 22.78 24.09 -40.68
N THR A 835 22.81 25.16 -39.88
CA THR A 835 22.78 25.02 -38.42
C THR A 835 21.47 24.41 -37.91
N VAL A 836 20.33 24.71 -38.57
CA VAL A 836 19.05 24.04 -38.32
C VAL A 836 19.10 22.55 -38.69
N TYR A 837 19.74 22.19 -39.81
CA TYR A 837 19.90 20.79 -40.21
C TYR A 837 20.84 20.01 -39.28
N ASP A 838 21.96 20.61 -38.87
CA ASP A 838 22.92 20.01 -37.93
C ASP A 838 22.28 19.84 -36.53
N LEU A 839 21.40 20.77 -36.10
CA LEU A 839 20.56 20.62 -34.90
C LEU A 839 19.53 19.49 -35.04
N LEU A 840 18.80 19.42 -36.15
CA LEU A 840 17.79 18.40 -36.40
C LEU A 840 18.41 16.99 -36.47
N LEU A 841 19.61 16.85 -37.04
CA LEU A 841 20.40 15.61 -36.96
C LEU A 841 20.70 15.23 -35.51
N HIS A 842 21.16 16.18 -34.70
CA HIS A 842 21.49 15.90 -33.31
C HIS A 842 20.27 15.56 -32.44
N ASP A 843 19.10 16.13 -32.73
CA ASP A 843 17.84 15.73 -32.08
C ASP A 843 17.33 14.37 -32.59
N HIS A 844 17.57 14.03 -33.85
CA HIS A 844 17.32 12.68 -34.37
C HIS A 844 18.25 11.63 -33.71
N GLU A 845 19.53 11.93 -33.50
CA GLU A 845 20.45 11.07 -32.73
C GLU A 845 19.97 10.83 -31.29
N LYS A 846 19.51 11.88 -30.60
CA LYS A 846 18.92 11.75 -29.25
C LYS A 846 17.67 10.87 -29.26
N LEU A 847 16.78 11.07 -30.24
CA LEU A 847 15.55 10.27 -30.37
C LEU A 847 15.88 8.79 -30.67
N SER A 848 16.87 8.52 -31.52
CA SER A 848 17.36 7.17 -31.77
C SER A 848 17.94 6.52 -30.52
N ALA A 849 18.75 7.24 -29.73
CA ALA A 849 19.28 6.73 -28.47
C ALA A 849 18.20 6.51 -27.40
N LEU A 850 17.13 7.33 -27.39
CA LEU A 850 15.95 7.10 -26.55
C LEU A 850 15.16 5.85 -26.99
N HIS A 851 14.96 5.64 -28.29
CA HIS A 851 14.32 4.42 -28.80
C HIS A 851 15.14 3.16 -28.53
N GLU A 852 16.47 3.21 -28.71
CA GLU A 852 17.38 2.08 -28.40
C GLU A 852 17.36 1.75 -26.90
N ARG A 853 17.38 2.78 -26.04
CA ARG A 853 17.20 2.61 -24.60
C ARG A 853 15.85 2.00 -24.25
N GLN A 854 14.75 2.49 -24.84
CA GLN A 854 13.42 1.95 -24.60
C GLN A 854 13.30 0.49 -25.08
N ALA A 855 13.89 0.14 -26.22
CA ALA A 855 13.96 -1.25 -26.69
C ALA A 855 14.66 -2.16 -25.67
N SER A 856 15.81 -1.71 -25.14
CA SER A 856 16.53 -2.39 -24.06
C SER A 856 15.66 -2.54 -22.80
N GLU A 857 14.99 -1.48 -22.34
CA GLU A 857 14.09 -1.51 -21.18
C GLU A 857 12.86 -2.44 -21.39
N TYR A 858 12.34 -2.56 -22.62
CA TYR A 858 11.31 -3.55 -22.98
C TYR A 858 11.84 -4.99 -23.01
N GLU A 859 13.03 -5.24 -23.56
CA GLU A 859 13.65 -6.58 -23.54
C GLU A 859 13.91 -7.05 -22.10
N ASP A 860 14.40 -6.15 -21.24
CA ASP A 860 14.60 -6.37 -19.81
C ASP A 860 13.28 -6.71 -19.09
N LEU A 861 12.18 -6.03 -19.45
CA LEU A 861 10.84 -6.29 -18.92
C LEU A 861 10.25 -7.63 -19.42
N ILE A 862 10.50 -7.99 -20.68
CA ILE A 862 10.14 -9.30 -21.25
C ILE A 862 10.91 -10.42 -20.54
N GLY A 863 12.20 -10.22 -20.26
CA GLY A 863 13.03 -11.12 -19.45
C GLY A 863 12.44 -11.34 -18.06
N LYS A 864 12.19 -10.26 -17.31
CA LYS A 864 11.57 -10.29 -15.97
C LYS A 864 10.18 -10.94 -15.99
N HIS A 865 9.38 -10.73 -17.05
CA HIS A 865 8.10 -11.42 -17.22
C HIS A 865 8.30 -12.93 -17.47
N GLY A 866 9.30 -13.33 -18.27
CA GLY A 866 9.68 -14.72 -18.50
C GLY A 866 10.09 -15.45 -17.22
N GLU A 867 10.94 -14.82 -16.41
CA GLU A 867 11.33 -15.30 -15.09
C GLU A 867 10.12 -15.46 -14.17
N LEU A 868 9.31 -14.41 -14.00
CA LEU A 868 8.12 -14.43 -13.15
C LEU A 868 7.10 -15.51 -13.60
N LYS A 869 6.95 -15.71 -14.91
CA LYS A 869 6.09 -16.75 -15.51
C LYS A 869 6.63 -18.17 -15.25
N SER A 870 7.95 -18.35 -15.21
CA SER A 870 8.58 -19.62 -14.80
C SER A 870 8.42 -19.88 -13.30
N GLY A 871 8.59 -18.83 -12.47
CA GLY A 871 8.37 -18.89 -11.03
C GLY A 871 6.92 -19.20 -10.68
N HIS A 872 5.96 -18.60 -11.39
CA HIS A 872 4.53 -18.89 -11.23
C HIS A 872 4.21 -20.35 -11.54
N LYS A 873 4.72 -20.92 -12.65
CA LYS A 873 4.57 -22.35 -12.96
C LYS A 873 5.20 -23.27 -11.90
N SER A 874 6.34 -22.87 -11.33
CA SER A 874 6.99 -23.62 -10.24
C SER A 874 6.14 -23.60 -8.96
N LEU A 875 5.60 -22.43 -8.59
CA LEU A 875 4.66 -22.26 -7.48
C LEU A 875 3.34 -22.99 -7.71
N GLU A 876 2.82 -23.02 -8.93
CA GLU A 876 1.63 -23.77 -9.33
C GLU A 876 1.86 -25.28 -9.18
N LEU A 877 3.01 -25.80 -9.60
CA LEU A 877 3.40 -27.20 -9.38
C LEU A 877 3.52 -27.53 -7.88
N GLN A 878 4.16 -26.68 -7.09
CA GLN A 878 4.28 -26.85 -5.63
C GLN A 878 2.92 -26.77 -4.93
N TYR A 879 2.05 -25.85 -5.34
CA TYR A 879 0.69 -25.72 -4.81
C TYR A 879 -0.14 -26.98 -5.10
N ASN A 880 -0.09 -27.51 -6.32
CA ASN A 880 -0.79 -28.75 -6.67
C ASN A 880 -0.23 -29.98 -5.91
N GLN A 881 1.08 -30.02 -5.63
CA GLN A 881 1.69 -31.05 -4.78
C GLN A 881 1.22 -30.94 -3.31
N LEU A 882 1.22 -29.73 -2.74
CA LEU A 882 0.73 -29.47 -1.39
C LEU A 882 -0.77 -29.74 -1.25
N LEU A 883 -1.57 -29.43 -2.28
CA LEU A 883 -3.00 -29.73 -2.31
C LEU A 883 -3.25 -31.25 -2.29
N LYS A 884 -2.46 -32.02 -3.06
CA LYS A 884 -2.52 -33.49 -3.04
C LYS A 884 -2.15 -34.05 -1.65
N GLN A 885 -1.04 -33.58 -1.07
CA GLN A 885 -0.62 -33.96 0.29
C GLN A 885 -1.69 -33.60 1.34
N LYS A 886 -2.35 -32.45 1.21
CA LYS A 886 -3.47 -32.06 2.07
C LYS A 886 -4.64 -33.04 1.95
N THR A 887 -5.04 -33.44 0.74
CA THR A 887 -6.11 -34.43 0.56
C THR A 887 -5.75 -35.83 1.08
N GLU A 888 -4.47 -36.21 1.03
CA GLU A 888 -3.96 -37.46 1.59
C GLU A 888 -3.96 -37.44 3.13
N LEU A 889 -3.56 -36.31 3.73
CA LEU A 889 -3.65 -36.11 5.18
C LEU A 889 -5.10 -36.05 5.67
N GLU A 890 -5.99 -35.33 4.97
CA GLU A 890 -7.43 -35.28 5.27
C GLU A 890 -8.11 -36.64 5.16
N GLN A 891 -7.58 -37.57 4.35
CA GLN A 891 -8.01 -38.96 4.30
C GLN A 891 -7.50 -39.73 5.52
N LEU A 892 -6.20 -39.65 5.81
CA LEU A 892 -5.58 -40.33 6.95
C LEU A 892 -6.18 -39.87 8.30
N GLU A 893 -6.50 -38.59 8.45
CA GLU A 893 -7.18 -38.06 9.63
C GLU A 893 -8.59 -38.66 9.79
N ARG A 894 -9.36 -38.76 8.70
CA ARG A 894 -10.70 -39.39 8.72
C ARG A 894 -10.62 -40.87 9.08
N ASP A 895 -9.67 -41.60 8.50
CA ASP A 895 -9.44 -43.02 8.79
C ASP A 895 -9.00 -43.23 10.25
N LEU A 896 -8.14 -42.35 10.78
CA LEU A 896 -7.73 -42.35 12.20
C LEU A 896 -8.88 -41.97 13.14
N THR A 897 -9.81 -41.09 12.75
CA THR A 897 -11.02 -40.84 13.55
C THR A 897 -11.97 -42.03 13.56
N ALA A 898 -12.17 -42.71 12.42
CA ALA A 898 -13.03 -43.89 12.34
C ALA A 898 -12.51 -45.05 13.21
N GLU A 899 -11.20 -45.32 13.18
CA GLU A 899 -10.60 -46.33 14.07
C GLU A 899 -10.63 -45.91 15.55
N ARG A 900 -10.55 -44.62 15.89
CA ARG A 900 -10.76 -44.14 17.27
C ARG A 900 -12.20 -44.35 17.75
N GLU A 901 -13.19 -44.01 16.92
CA GLU A 901 -14.62 -44.21 17.24
C GLU A 901 -14.95 -45.70 17.40
N LYS A 902 -14.40 -46.55 16.53
CA LYS A 902 -14.48 -48.02 16.63
C LYS A 902 -13.85 -48.54 17.92
N MET A 903 -12.63 -48.12 18.26
CA MET A 903 -11.99 -48.50 19.53
C MET A 903 -12.77 -48.02 20.77
N ILE A 904 -13.48 -46.89 20.70
CA ILE A 904 -14.38 -46.42 21.77
C ILE A 904 -15.63 -47.30 21.84
N SER A 905 -16.22 -47.69 20.72
CA SER A 905 -17.35 -48.62 20.64
C SER A 905 -16.98 -50.00 21.19
N ASP A 906 -15.83 -50.54 20.81
CA ASP A 906 -15.34 -51.85 21.27
C ASP A 906 -15.00 -51.81 22.77
N SER A 907 -14.36 -50.74 23.25
CA SER A 907 -14.11 -50.49 24.67
C SER A 907 -15.42 -50.45 25.48
N LYS A 908 -16.46 -49.77 24.97
CA LYS A 908 -17.79 -49.74 25.59
C LYS A 908 -18.45 -51.13 25.58
N SER A 909 -18.35 -51.88 24.48
CA SER A 909 -18.86 -53.25 24.38
C SER A 909 -18.18 -54.18 25.40
N HIS A 910 -16.87 -54.05 25.59
CA HIS A 910 -16.12 -54.75 26.64
C HIS A 910 -16.54 -54.31 28.04
N GLN A 911 -16.80 -53.03 28.28
CA GLN A 911 -17.33 -52.53 29.56
C GLN A 911 -18.72 -53.09 29.85
N ASP A 912 -19.66 -53.01 28.90
CA ASP A 912 -21.01 -53.55 29.02
C ASP A 912 -20.97 -55.06 29.29
N THR A 913 -20.08 -55.79 28.59
CA THR A 913 -19.81 -57.23 28.82
C THR A 913 -19.24 -57.49 30.21
N ALA A 914 -18.31 -56.67 30.70
CA ALA A 914 -17.75 -56.80 32.06
C ALA A 914 -18.82 -56.58 33.14
N THR A 915 -19.75 -55.62 32.97
CA THR A 915 -20.87 -55.45 33.92
C THR A 915 -21.85 -56.61 33.88
N GLN A 916 -21.96 -57.35 32.77
CA GLN A 916 -22.77 -58.57 32.67
C GLN A 916 -22.09 -59.73 33.41
N TYR A 917 -20.78 -59.91 33.22
CA TYR A 917 -19.99 -60.89 33.99
C TYR A 917 -20.02 -60.61 35.49
N GLN A 918 -19.92 -59.35 35.91
CA GLN A 918 -20.04 -58.98 37.33
C GLN A 918 -21.42 -59.35 37.88
N ARG A 919 -22.51 -58.92 37.22
CA ARG A 919 -23.89 -59.27 37.63
C ARG A 919 -24.12 -60.78 37.68
N LEU A 920 -23.65 -61.52 36.70
CA LEU A 920 -23.78 -62.99 36.68
C LEU A 920 -22.94 -63.65 37.80
N SER A 921 -21.79 -63.07 38.16
CA SER A 921 -20.98 -63.51 39.31
C SER A 921 -21.65 -63.21 40.65
N GLU A 922 -22.32 -62.06 40.78
CA GLU A 922 -23.13 -61.67 41.94
C GLU A 922 -24.36 -62.59 42.07
N GLU A 923 -25.09 -62.84 40.99
CA GLU A 923 -26.18 -63.82 40.92
C GLU A 923 -25.70 -65.23 41.28
N HIS A 924 -24.56 -65.68 40.75
CA HIS A 924 -23.96 -66.97 41.10
C HIS A 924 -23.54 -67.03 42.57
N HIS A 925 -23.01 -65.95 43.15
CA HIS A 925 -22.68 -65.90 44.57
C HIS A 925 -23.94 -65.97 45.45
N MET A 926 -25.00 -65.25 45.09
CA MET A 926 -26.30 -65.32 45.78
C MET A 926 -26.96 -66.70 45.64
N LEU A 927 -26.88 -67.33 44.47
CA LEU A 927 -27.39 -68.69 44.23
C LEU A 927 -26.57 -69.74 45.00
N SER A 928 -25.25 -69.58 45.07
CA SER A 928 -24.37 -70.44 45.86
C SER A 928 -24.64 -70.30 47.37
N SER A 929 -24.82 -69.06 47.86
CA SER A 929 -25.18 -68.77 49.25
C SER A 929 -26.54 -69.36 49.64
N THR A 930 -27.56 -69.18 48.81
CA THR A 930 -28.89 -69.77 49.05
C THR A 930 -28.88 -71.29 48.92
N HIS A 931 -28.12 -71.86 47.99
CA HIS A 931 -27.89 -73.31 47.92
C HIS A 931 -27.20 -73.85 49.19
N GLN A 932 -26.16 -73.16 49.68
CA GLN A 932 -25.45 -73.55 50.91
C GLN A 932 -26.36 -73.44 52.15
N GLN A 933 -27.30 -72.48 52.19
CA GLN A 933 -28.29 -72.43 53.25
C GLN A 933 -29.30 -73.58 53.14
N LEU A 934 -29.83 -73.85 51.95
CA LEU A 934 -30.74 -74.99 51.71
C LEU A 934 -30.09 -76.34 52.03
N LEU A 935 -28.77 -76.49 51.86
CA LEU A 935 -28.03 -77.67 52.32
C LEU A 935 -28.05 -77.81 53.85
N LYS A 936 -27.78 -76.73 54.61
CA LYS A 936 -27.87 -76.73 56.08
C LYS A 936 -29.30 -77.03 56.55
N ASP A 937 -30.29 -76.44 55.90
CA ASP A 937 -31.71 -76.67 56.24
C ASP A 937 -32.10 -78.13 55.97
N ASN A 938 -31.55 -78.75 54.91
CA ASN A 938 -31.73 -80.18 54.61
C ASN A 938 -31.01 -81.06 55.65
N GLU A 939 -29.79 -80.72 56.07
CA GLU A 939 -29.06 -81.42 57.13
C GLU A 939 -29.83 -81.38 58.46
N LEU A 940 -30.36 -80.21 58.84
CA LEU A 940 -31.23 -80.03 60.01
C LEU A 940 -32.49 -80.89 59.91
N LEU A 941 -33.24 -80.81 58.79
CA LEU A 941 -34.40 -81.67 58.55
C LEU A 941 -34.06 -83.16 58.53
N GLN A 942 -32.84 -83.55 58.13
CA GLN A 942 -32.37 -84.93 58.21
C GLN A 942 -32.04 -85.33 59.66
N THR A 943 -31.56 -84.41 60.51
CA THR A 943 -31.44 -84.68 61.96
C THR A 943 -32.81 -84.79 62.63
N ASP A 944 -33.78 -83.94 62.29
CA ASP A 944 -35.15 -84.03 62.79
C ASP A 944 -35.84 -85.32 62.32
N HIS A 945 -35.63 -85.75 61.08
CA HIS A 945 -36.12 -87.05 60.62
C HIS A 945 -35.49 -88.21 61.42
N LYS A 946 -34.20 -88.13 61.78
CA LYS A 946 -33.53 -89.15 62.62
C LYS A 946 -34.08 -89.16 64.05
N THR A 947 -34.32 -87.99 64.66
CA THR A 947 -34.88 -87.90 66.03
C THR A 947 -36.34 -88.35 66.06
N LEU A 948 -37.19 -87.89 65.14
CA LEU A 948 -38.58 -88.32 65.00
C LEU A 948 -38.68 -89.84 64.70
N LYS A 949 -37.79 -90.39 63.87
CA LYS A 949 -37.72 -91.84 63.62
C LYS A 949 -37.29 -92.62 64.87
N SER A 950 -36.41 -92.06 65.69
CA SER A 950 -36.04 -92.64 67.00
C SER A 950 -37.23 -92.62 67.95
N GLN A 951 -37.93 -91.49 68.07
CA GLN A 951 -39.15 -91.33 68.89
C GLN A 951 -40.28 -92.27 68.43
N LEU A 952 -40.48 -92.44 67.12
CA LEU A 952 -41.45 -93.39 66.56
C LEU A 952 -41.07 -94.84 66.89
N ASN A 953 -39.78 -95.18 66.88
CA ASN A 953 -39.31 -96.50 67.25
C ASN A 953 -39.48 -96.77 68.76
N THR A 954 -39.20 -95.80 69.65
CA THR A 954 -39.47 -95.96 71.09
C THR A 954 -40.97 -96.04 71.37
N ALA A 955 -41.80 -95.22 70.71
CA ALA A 955 -43.26 -95.31 70.82
C ALA A 955 -43.81 -96.67 70.34
N ARG A 956 -43.24 -97.26 69.28
CA ARG A 956 -43.55 -98.63 68.83
C ARG A 956 -43.11 -99.69 69.82
N LEU A 957 -41.96 -99.54 70.48
CA LEU A 957 -41.51 -100.47 71.51
C LEU A 957 -42.43 -100.43 72.74
N GLU A 958 -42.85 -99.25 73.18
CA GLU A 958 -43.86 -99.11 74.25
C GLU A 958 -45.24 -99.62 73.80
N GLN A 959 -45.65 -99.43 72.54
CA GLN A 959 -46.86 -100.06 71.99
C GLN A 959 -46.78 -101.59 72.08
N THR A 960 -45.72 -102.21 71.55
CA THR A 960 -45.53 -103.68 71.60
C THR A 960 -45.44 -104.20 73.03
N ARG A 961 -44.85 -103.43 73.95
CA ARG A 961 -44.85 -103.73 75.38
C ARG A 961 -46.25 -103.72 75.97
N LEU A 962 -47.04 -102.67 75.72
CA LEU A 962 -48.42 -102.55 76.20
C LEU A 962 -49.33 -103.62 75.58
N GLU A 963 -49.12 -104.01 74.32
CA GLU A 963 -49.79 -105.14 73.67
C GLU A 963 -49.44 -106.48 74.36
N ALA A 964 -48.20 -106.67 74.80
CA ALA A 964 -47.79 -107.84 75.57
C ALA A 964 -48.32 -107.83 77.02
N GLU A 965 -48.38 -106.67 77.67
CA GLU A 965 -49.01 -106.52 78.99
C GLU A 965 -50.54 -106.75 78.92
N PHE A 966 -51.20 -106.23 77.88
CA PHE A 966 -52.62 -106.52 77.58
C PHE A 966 -52.87 -108.01 77.27
N SER A 967 -51.96 -108.66 76.55
CA SER A 967 -52.06 -110.10 76.25
C SER A 967 -51.97 -110.94 77.53
N LYS A 968 -51.05 -110.62 78.44
CA LYS A 968 -50.98 -111.26 79.77
C LYS A 968 -52.24 -111.02 80.61
N LEU A 969 -52.79 -109.79 80.58
CA LEU A 969 -54.03 -109.48 81.29
C LEU A 969 -55.23 -110.24 80.71
N LYS A 970 -55.26 -110.45 79.39
CA LYS A 970 -56.26 -111.28 78.69
C LYS A 970 -56.13 -112.76 79.04
N GLU A 971 -54.91 -113.29 79.14
CA GLU A 971 -54.65 -114.65 79.63
C GLU A 971 -55.11 -114.83 81.10
N GLN A 972 -54.81 -113.85 81.95
CA GLN A 972 -55.30 -113.83 83.35
C GLN A 972 -56.83 -113.80 83.43
N TYR A 973 -57.49 -112.99 82.58
CA TYR A 973 -58.94 -112.95 82.50
C TYR A 973 -59.53 -114.30 82.02
N GLN A 974 -58.93 -114.93 81.01
CA GLN A 974 -59.33 -116.26 80.55
C GLN A 974 -59.13 -117.34 81.61
N GLN A 975 -58.05 -117.29 82.40
CA GLN A 975 -57.88 -118.19 83.55
C GLN A 975 -58.95 -117.95 84.62
N LEU A 976 -59.29 -116.69 84.91
CA LEU A 976 -60.38 -116.34 85.82
C LEU A 976 -61.72 -116.93 85.33
N ASP A 977 -62.04 -116.76 84.05
CA ASP A 977 -63.27 -117.27 83.42
C ASP A 977 -63.31 -118.82 83.45
N ILE A 978 -62.20 -119.49 83.18
CA ILE A 978 -62.06 -120.94 83.34
C ILE A 978 -62.27 -121.37 84.81
N THR A 979 -61.81 -120.60 85.80
CA THR A 979 -62.09 -120.90 87.22
C THR A 979 -63.54 -120.62 87.60
N SER A 980 -64.17 -119.59 87.02
CA SER A 980 -65.59 -119.28 87.17
C SER A 980 -66.45 -120.43 86.65
N ALA A 981 -66.21 -120.89 85.43
CA ALA A 981 -66.91 -122.04 84.84
C ALA A 981 -66.72 -123.33 85.64
N LYS A 982 -65.53 -123.58 86.20
CA LYS A 982 -65.29 -124.72 87.11
C LYS A 982 -66.12 -124.63 88.40
N LEU A 983 -66.25 -123.44 88.99
CA LEU A 983 -67.08 -123.19 90.17
C LEU A 983 -68.58 -123.36 89.83
N THR A 984 -69.04 -122.85 88.68
CA THR A 984 -70.42 -123.06 88.21
C THR A 984 -70.73 -124.55 88.05
N ASN A 985 -69.86 -125.32 87.39
CA ASN A 985 -70.04 -126.77 87.24
C ASN A 985 -70.06 -127.52 88.60
N GLN A 986 -69.30 -127.05 89.60
CA GLN A 986 -69.36 -127.59 90.96
C GLN A 986 -70.70 -127.27 91.64
N CYS A 987 -71.22 -126.05 91.49
CA CYS A 987 -72.54 -125.66 91.99
C CYS A 987 -73.68 -126.44 91.31
N GLU A 988 -73.60 -126.71 90.01
CA GLU A 988 -74.56 -127.54 89.27
C GLU A 988 -74.52 -128.99 89.74
N LEU A 989 -73.34 -129.59 89.89
CA LEU A 989 -73.19 -130.95 90.40
C LEU A 989 -73.70 -131.09 91.84
N LEU A 990 -73.42 -130.11 92.71
CA LEU A 990 -73.98 -130.06 94.06
C LEU A 990 -75.50 -129.91 94.05
N SER A 991 -76.06 -129.19 93.09
CA SER A 991 -77.52 -129.04 92.93
C SER A 991 -78.18 -130.35 92.45
N GLN A 992 -77.54 -131.09 91.55
CA GLN A 992 -77.99 -132.43 91.13
C GLN A 992 -77.90 -133.44 92.29
N LEU A 993 -76.78 -133.48 93.01
CA LEU A 993 -76.61 -134.34 94.19
C LEU A 993 -77.63 -134.02 95.28
N LYS A 994 -77.92 -132.73 95.50
CA LYS A 994 -79.00 -132.30 96.40
C LYS A 994 -80.37 -132.81 95.93
N GLY A 995 -80.69 -132.67 94.64
CA GLY A 995 -81.95 -133.18 94.07
C GLY A 995 -82.13 -134.68 94.29
N ASN A 996 -81.10 -135.48 93.97
CA ASN A 996 -81.09 -136.92 94.20
C ASN A 996 -81.33 -137.27 95.69
N LEU A 997 -80.67 -136.54 96.61
CA LEU A 997 -80.87 -136.73 98.05
C LEU A 997 -82.27 -136.32 98.52
N GLU A 998 -82.90 -135.31 97.91
CA GLU A 998 -84.29 -134.93 98.20
C GLU A 998 -85.29 -135.98 97.67
N GLU A 999 -85.01 -136.64 96.54
CA GLU A 999 -85.77 -137.78 96.02
C GLU A 999 -85.59 -139.05 96.87
N GLU A 1000 -84.35 -139.40 97.27
CA GLU A 1000 -84.08 -140.51 98.18
C GLU A 1000 -84.76 -140.31 99.54
N ASN A 1001 -84.71 -139.11 100.13
CA ASN A 1001 -85.44 -138.81 101.37
C ASN A 1001 -86.95 -139.00 101.21
N ARG A 1002 -87.51 -138.70 100.03
CA ARG A 1002 -88.93 -138.91 99.73
C ARG A 1002 -89.28 -140.39 99.66
N HIS A 1003 -88.49 -141.19 98.95
CA HIS A 1003 -88.66 -142.64 98.90
C HIS A 1003 -88.45 -143.32 100.27
N LEU A 1004 -87.50 -142.84 101.07
CA LEU A 1004 -87.30 -143.31 102.44
C LEU A 1004 -88.49 -142.97 103.35
N LEU A 1005 -89.10 -141.80 103.20
CA LEU A 1005 -90.33 -141.44 103.91
C LEU A 1005 -91.52 -142.34 103.53
N ASP A 1006 -91.73 -142.62 102.24
CA ASP A 1006 -92.77 -143.56 101.78
C ASP A 1006 -92.52 -144.99 102.29
N GLN A 1007 -91.26 -145.44 102.30
CA GLN A 1007 -90.88 -146.72 102.90
C GLN A 1007 -91.11 -146.75 104.41
N ILE A 1008 -90.74 -145.69 105.15
CA ILE A 1008 -90.99 -145.57 106.60
C ILE A 1008 -92.49 -145.60 106.88
N GLN A 1009 -93.31 -144.91 106.08
CA GLN A 1009 -94.77 -144.91 106.24
C GLN A 1009 -95.38 -146.29 105.98
N THR A 1010 -94.86 -147.02 104.98
CA THR A 1010 -95.25 -148.41 104.68
C THR A 1010 -94.80 -149.38 105.78
N LEU A 1011 -93.57 -149.23 106.28
CA LEU A 1011 -92.99 -150.03 107.36
C LEU A 1011 -93.68 -149.77 108.71
N MET A 1012 -94.19 -148.55 108.97
CA MET A 1012 -95.04 -148.28 110.13
C MET A 1012 -96.38 -149.03 110.02
N LEU A 1013 -96.96 -149.13 108.82
CA LEU A 1013 -98.17 -149.92 108.58
C LEU A 1013 -97.92 -151.41 108.88
N GLN A 1014 -96.82 -151.97 108.37
CA GLN A 1014 -96.43 -153.36 108.62
C GLN A 1014 -96.07 -153.62 110.09
N ASN A 1015 -95.32 -152.72 110.73
CA ASN A 1015 -94.97 -152.85 112.15
C ASN A 1015 -96.22 -152.83 113.05
N ARG A 1016 -97.25 -152.05 112.71
CA ARG A 1016 -98.52 -152.08 113.45
C ARG A 1016 -99.16 -153.47 113.42
N THR A 1017 -99.25 -154.10 112.24
CA THR A 1017 -99.79 -155.46 112.08
C THR A 1017 -98.91 -156.53 112.75
N LEU A 1018 -97.59 -156.37 112.71
CA LEU A 1018 -96.65 -157.26 113.42
C LEU A 1018 -96.70 -157.07 114.94
N LEU A 1019 -96.97 -155.86 115.45
CA LEU A 1019 -97.13 -155.61 116.88
C LEU A 1019 -98.34 -156.37 117.44
N GLU A 1020 -99.46 -156.34 116.70
CA GLU A 1020 -100.69 -157.08 117.01
C GLU A 1020 -100.39 -158.59 117.10
N GLN A 1021 -99.66 -159.18 116.14
CA GLN A 1021 -99.28 -160.60 116.15
C GLN A 1021 -98.18 -160.98 117.18
N THR A 1022 -97.24 -160.08 117.46
CA THR A 1022 -96.09 -160.41 118.33
C THR A 1022 -96.48 -160.40 119.81
N MET A 1023 -97.47 -159.60 120.21
CA MET A 1023 -98.01 -159.63 121.57
C MET A 1023 -98.60 -161.01 121.89
N GLU A 1024 -99.41 -161.57 120.99
CA GLU A 1024 -99.99 -162.92 121.13
C GLU A 1024 -98.92 -164.01 121.27
N SER A 1025 -97.77 -163.85 120.58
CA SER A 1025 -96.67 -164.81 120.62
C SER A 1025 -95.78 -164.70 121.88
N LYS A 1026 -95.60 -163.50 122.44
CA LYS A 1026 -94.64 -163.30 123.54
C LYS A 1026 -95.17 -163.73 124.91
N ASP A 1027 -96.48 -163.65 125.12
CA ASP A 1027 -97.12 -164.15 126.34
C ASP A 1027 -96.98 -165.68 126.48
N LEU A 1028 -96.83 -166.41 125.37
CA LEU A 1028 -96.44 -167.83 125.37
C LEU A 1028 -94.98 -168.03 125.83
N PHE A 1029 -94.03 -167.24 125.30
CA PHE A 1029 -92.60 -167.38 125.63
C PHE A 1029 -92.28 -167.02 127.10
N HIS A 1030 -93.01 -166.07 127.70
CA HIS A 1030 -92.87 -165.74 129.12
C HIS A 1030 -93.22 -166.91 130.07
N VAL A 1031 -94.00 -167.90 129.60
CA VAL A 1031 -94.27 -169.15 130.33
C VAL A 1031 -93.11 -170.14 130.22
N GLU A 1032 -92.40 -170.18 129.09
CA GLU A 1032 -91.25 -171.06 128.87
C GLU A 1032 -90.00 -170.59 129.62
N GLN A 1033 -89.62 -169.31 129.51
CA GLN A 1033 -88.32 -168.86 130.04
C GLN A 1033 -88.23 -168.96 131.58
N ARG A 1034 -89.37 -168.93 132.28
CA ARG A 1034 -89.44 -169.19 133.73
C ARG A 1034 -88.80 -170.54 134.11
N GLN A 1035 -88.92 -171.55 133.25
CA GLN A 1035 -88.39 -172.91 133.45
C GLN A 1035 -86.86 -172.98 133.35
N TYR A 1036 -86.20 -171.96 132.78
CA TYR A 1036 -84.74 -171.87 132.70
C TYR A 1036 -84.11 -171.10 133.87
N ILE A 1037 -84.84 -170.20 134.53
CA ILE A 1037 -84.36 -169.44 135.69
C ILE A 1037 -83.93 -170.40 136.82
N ASP A 1038 -84.70 -171.46 137.04
CA ASP A 1038 -84.41 -172.48 138.05
C ASP A 1038 -83.14 -173.29 137.74
N LYS A 1039 -82.75 -173.40 136.47
CA LYS A 1039 -81.62 -174.23 136.01
C LYS A 1039 -80.25 -173.63 136.37
N LEU A 1040 -80.14 -172.30 136.43
CA LEU A 1040 -78.85 -171.60 136.53
C LEU A 1040 -78.48 -171.24 137.99
N ASN A 1041 -79.48 -171.14 138.88
CA ASN A 1041 -79.25 -171.01 140.32
C ASN A 1041 -78.45 -172.20 140.91
N GLU A 1042 -78.56 -173.38 140.30
CA GLU A 1042 -77.80 -174.58 140.68
C GLU A 1042 -76.29 -174.46 140.39
N LEU A 1043 -75.89 -173.64 139.42
CA LEU A 1043 -74.47 -173.45 139.06
C LEU A 1043 -73.74 -172.46 139.97
N ARG A 1044 -74.42 -171.42 140.48
CA ARG A 1044 -73.83 -170.49 141.49
C ARG A 1044 -73.31 -171.27 142.70
N ARG A 1045 -74.12 -172.21 143.16
CA ARG A 1045 -73.92 -173.11 144.31
C ARG A 1045 -72.69 -174.01 144.26
N GLN A 1046 -72.05 -174.14 143.09
CA GLN A 1046 -70.85 -174.97 142.90
C GLN A 1046 -69.55 -174.15 142.98
N LYS A 1047 -69.57 -172.85 142.65
CA LYS A 1047 -68.36 -172.01 142.63
C LYS A 1047 -68.05 -171.36 143.99
N GLU A 1048 -69.08 -171.02 144.78
CA GLU A 1048 -68.94 -170.51 146.15
C GLU A 1048 -68.04 -171.44 147.01
N LYS A 1049 -68.17 -172.77 146.81
CA LYS A 1049 -67.37 -173.81 147.49
C LYS A 1049 -65.88 -173.88 147.11
N LEU A 1050 -65.44 -173.14 146.09
CA LEU A 1050 -64.03 -172.98 145.74
C LEU A 1050 -63.46 -171.66 146.27
N GLU A 1051 -64.28 -170.62 146.35
CA GLU A 1051 -63.91 -169.31 146.89
C GLU A 1051 -63.68 -169.37 148.41
N GLU A 1052 -64.44 -170.20 149.13
CA GLU A 1052 -64.32 -170.43 150.58
C GLU A 1052 -62.97 -171.03 151.05
N LYS A 1053 -62.21 -171.71 150.19
CA LYS A 1053 -61.16 -172.65 150.65
C LYS A 1053 -59.72 -172.14 150.71
N ILE A 1054 -59.43 -170.94 150.18
CA ILE A 1054 -58.06 -170.39 150.15
C ILE A 1054 -57.97 -169.02 150.84
N MET A 1055 -59.03 -168.21 150.89
CA MET A 1055 -58.97 -166.91 151.57
C MET A 1055 -58.92 -167.02 153.10
N ASP A 1056 -59.71 -167.91 153.72
CA ASP A 1056 -59.95 -167.92 155.17
C ASP A 1056 -59.11 -168.92 155.98
N GLN A 1057 -57.79 -168.89 155.78
CA GLN A 1057 -56.84 -169.29 156.83
C GLN A 1057 -56.17 -168.11 157.55
N TYR A 1058 -56.33 -166.88 157.04
CA TYR A 1058 -55.92 -165.60 157.65
C TYR A 1058 -56.96 -164.48 157.44
N LYS A 1059 -58.27 -164.80 157.45
CA LYS A 1059 -59.17 -164.77 158.62
C LYS A 1059 -59.53 -163.40 159.22
N PHE A 1060 -60.84 -163.09 159.14
CA PHE A 1060 -61.71 -162.42 160.14
C PHE A 1060 -61.48 -160.91 160.42
N TYR A 1061 -62.45 -160.06 160.80
CA TYR A 1061 -63.95 -160.04 160.92
C TYR A 1061 -64.33 -158.52 160.99
N ASP A 1062 -65.41 -157.96 160.44
CA ASP A 1062 -66.88 -158.11 160.63
C ASP A 1062 -67.43 -157.95 162.07
N PRO A 1063 -67.69 -156.69 162.49
CA PRO A 1063 -68.97 -156.20 163.07
C PRO A 1063 -70.35 -156.27 162.38
N SER A 1064 -71.14 -157.34 162.60
CA SER A 1064 -72.64 -157.32 162.60
C SER A 1064 -73.22 -156.50 163.80
N PRO A 1065 -74.57 -156.29 164.09
CA PRO A 1065 -75.80 -157.09 163.81
C PRO A 1065 -77.11 -156.21 163.63
N PRO A 1066 -78.35 -156.53 164.11
CA PRO A 1066 -79.03 -157.78 164.49
C PRO A 1066 -80.48 -158.03 163.97
N ARG A 1067 -80.88 -159.32 163.96
CA ARG A 1067 -82.27 -159.87 163.92
C ARG A 1067 -83.08 -159.65 162.61
N ARG A 1068 -83.98 -160.58 162.24
CA ARG A 1068 -84.58 -161.68 163.03
C ARG A 1068 -84.54 -163.02 162.29
#